data_AF-A0A2H5PI69-F1
#
_entry.id   AF-A0A2H5PI69-F1
#
_cell.length_a   1.000
_cell.length_b   1.000
_cell.length_c   1.000
_cell.angle_alpha   90.00
_cell.angle_beta   90.00
_cell.angle_gamma   90.00
#
_symmetry.space_group_name_H-M   'P 1'
#
loop_
_entity.id
_entity.type
_entity.pdbx_description
1 polymer ?
#
loop_
_entity_poly.entity_id
_entity_poly.type
_entity_poly.pdbx_seq_one_letter_code
_entity_poly.pdbx_strand_id
1 'polypeptide(L)'
;MAIWLTKSRAMAQCLRQRQNPFSESTVAANQLDSLSSSDSDDDHHQVLDFPGGKVGYTSEMRFIPESSEKRVPCFRVLDDNGELIKGSDFQQVSKEVAVKMYSHMVTLQVMDSVLYEAQRQGRFSFYLTTIGEEAINIGSAAALSADDFILPQYREPGVLLWRGYTLQQFANQVFANKADDGKGRQMPIHYGSKKLNYITISSPIATQLPQAVGVAYSLKMEKKDACAVAYTGDGGTSEGDFHAALNFAAVMEAPVVFICRNNGWAISTNISEQFRSDGIVVKGRAYGIRSIRVDGNDALAVYTAVQAAREMAISEKRPVLVEALTYRVGHHSTSDDSTKYRTLDEIEYWKTERSPVNRFRNWVERQGWWSEQEETELRSSIKKQLLQAIQVAEKTEKPAITELFSDVYDVPPSNLAEQEKQLKEIIQKYPQDYPTDVPTPPSPSHVVIAYDATKERTEHELNLTINRVRLRGDILRTGDTLVVFGVLHRVTHPMGYQAKACPDAFGASIRAMEEEVLKKVDSFSSMLLQTAEECEDEGSRLLLELLLGRSFCRRLLPVKQLGLYFDRHLRRDLQFYLTRIPSKVALIQDSLAVQVLRTHAISETVITENKLFYSPAKPVSQSTSEDSEHNEQSVITCRSYSLISSQEISDTSRTSSAYRSGEHSFSWDFGSSSKNEKSGLYARGENKHFASPQLVQKQRKNVFRQKSSVAPILCVACGMKTELYMKDPMKFSFSEIQQATGDFSKENLLGEGGFGHVYKGELKDGQMIAAKVRKEASTQGFAEFQSEVYVLNFARHKNIVMLLGFCCKENLNILVYEYICNKSLHWHLFEYVLEWHQRYAAAIGTAKGLRFLHEECRGGPIIHRDMRPSNILLTHDFVPMLGDFGLARWKTTDDPVQTKILGTLGYLAPEYAENGIVSIRTDVYAFGIILLQLMSGRKVVDMNGEEPQQSLRQWAEPLIEKLALHELIDPRIENSYDTYELYLMAKTAYLCVQRNPEGRPSMGEVTLLLGSIVTLSKIQGIK
;
A
#
# COMPACT_ATOMS: atom_id res chain seq x y z
N MET A 1 -7.83 10.90 -34.11
CA MET A 1 -9.04 10.63 -34.93
C MET A 1 -8.74 10.24 -36.38
N ALA A 2 -7.81 10.90 -37.09
CA ALA A 2 -7.46 10.56 -38.49
C ALA A 2 -6.80 9.18 -38.69
N ILE A 3 -6.05 8.67 -37.71
CA ILE A 3 -5.42 7.34 -37.73
C ILE A 3 -6.45 6.21 -37.48
N TRP A 4 -7.52 6.51 -36.74
CA TRP A 4 -8.63 5.58 -36.49
C TRP A 4 -9.52 5.43 -37.74
N LEU A 5 -9.71 6.51 -38.49
CA LEU A 5 -10.44 6.50 -39.76
C LEU A 5 -9.70 5.76 -40.88
N THR A 6 -8.37 5.73 -40.88
CA THR A 6 -7.58 4.99 -41.88
C THR A 6 -7.54 3.49 -41.59
N LYS A 7 -7.46 3.06 -40.33
CA LYS A 7 -7.54 1.63 -39.97
C LYS A 7 -8.97 1.06 -40.08
N SER A 8 -10.00 1.83 -39.72
CA SER A 8 -11.40 1.42 -39.94
C SER A 8 -11.78 1.37 -41.42
N ARG A 9 -11.17 2.21 -42.29
CA ARG A 9 -11.32 2.08 -43.75
C ARG A 9 -10.65 0.83 -44.30
N ALA A 10 -9.49 0.43 -43.79
CA ALA A 10 -8.84 -0.83 -44.17
C ALA A 10 -9.66 -2.06 -43.73
N MET A 11 -10.26 -2.02 -42.54
CA MET A 11 -11.15 -3.08 -42.04
C MET A 11 -12.46 -3.14 -42.84
N ALA A 12 -13.03 -1.99 -43.20
CA ALA A 12 -14.22 -1.91 -44.05
C ALA A 12 -13.94 -2.27 -45.53
N GLN A 13 -12.74 -2.01 -46.06
CA GLN A 13 -12.33 -2.47 -47.39
C GLN A 13 -12.07 -3.98 -47.41
N CYS A 14 -11.49 -4.55 -46.35
CA CYS A 14 -11.28 -5.99 -46.22
C CYS A 14 -12.62 -6.75 -46.07
N LEU A 15 -13.62 -6.14 -45.41
CA LEU A 15 -14.99 -6.66 -45.35
C LEU A 15 -15.75 -6.51 -46.68
N ARG A 16 -15.49 -5.46 -47.48
CA ARG A 16 -16.14 -5.27 -48.80
C ARG A 16 -15.53 -6.09 -49.93
N GLN A 17 -14.30 -6.58 -49.79
CA GLN A 17 -13.68 -7.49 -50.77
C GLN A 17 -14.14 -8.96 -50.64
N ARG A 18 -15.00 -9.28 -49.66
CA ARG A 18 -15.66 -10.60 -49.58
C ARG A 18 -17.01 -10.58 -50.31
N GLN A 19 -16.97 -10.50 -51.63
CA GLN A 19 -18.03 -11.14 -52.43
C GLN A 19 -17.63 -12.60 -52.65
N ASN A 20 -18.36 -13.50 -51.99
CA ASN A 20 -18.29 -14.96 -52.03
C ASN A 20 -16.98 -15.67 -51.61
N PRO A 21 -17.00 -16.26 -50.40
CA PRO A 21 -16.42 -17.58 -50.18
C PRO A 21 -17.39 -18.53 -49.42
N PHE A 22 -18.71 -18.41 -49.60
CA PHE A 22 -19.69 -19.31 -48.96
C PHE A 22 -19.83 -20.67 -49.66
N SER A 23 -18.88 -21.08 -50.53
CA SER A 23 -18.98 -22.31 -51.31
C SER A 23 -17.90 -23.36 -51.04
N GLU A 24 -17.04 -23.20 -50.03
CA GLU A 24 -16.19 -24.30 -49.55
C GLU A 24 -16.66 -24.68 -48.14
N SER A 25 -17.32 -25.84 -48.02
CA SER A 25 -17.62 -26.42 -46.71
C SER A 25 -16.29 -26.58 -45.95
N THR A 26 -16.24 -26.06 -44.73
CA THR A 26 -15.07 -26.13 -43.87
C THR A 26 -14.77 -27.59 -43.51
N VAL A 27 -13.49 -27.93 -43.33
CA VAL A 27 -13.03 -29.25 -42.89
C VAL A 27 -13.73 -29.70 -41.59
N ALA A 28 -14.16 -28.75 -40.74
CA ALA A 28 -14.95 -29.01 -39.54
C ALA A 28 -16.39 -29.49 -39.82
N ALA A 29 -17.04 -29.01 -40.88
CA ALA A 29 -18.35 -29.51 -41.32
C ALA A 29 -18.22 -30.95 -41.84
N ASN A 30 -17.15 -31.25 -42.59
CA ASN A 30 -16.89 -32.59 -43.10
C ASN A 30 -16.51 -33.61 -41.98
N GLN A 31 -15.99 -33.15 -40.82
CA GLN A 31 -15.72 -34.00 -39.66
C GLN A 31 -16.99 -34.32 -38.84
N LEU A 32 -17.94 -33.40 -38.75
CA LEU A 32 -19.24 -33.65 -38.11
C LEU A 32 -20.04 -34.74 -38.85
N ASP A 33 -19.97 -34.77 -40.19
CA ASP A 33 -20.58 -35.81 -41.02
C ASP A 33 -19.90 -37.20 -40.89
N SER A 34 -18.65 -37.26 -40.38
CA SER A 34 -17.90 -38.52 -40.21
C SER A 34 -18.11 -39.21 -38.85
N LEU A 35 -18.66 -38.50 -37.86
CA LEU A 35 -18.89 -39.03 -36.51
C LEU A 35 -20.26 -39.71 -36.34
N SER A 36 -21.08 -39.74 -37.40
CA SER A 36 -22.41 -40.37 -37.40
C SER A 36 -22.44 -41.79 -37.98
N SER A 37 -21.29 -42.45 -38.19
CA SER A 37 -21.24 -43.75 -38.90
C SER A 37 -20.97 -44.98 -38.02
N SER A 38 -21.36 -44.97 -36.75
CA SER A 38 -21.34 -46.18 -35.92
C SER A 38 -22.60 -46.32 -35.09
N ASP A 39 -23.72 -46.61 -35.75
CA ASP A 39 -24.61 -47.65 -35.28
C ASP A 39 -25.36 -48.20 -36.49
N SER A 40 -25.18 -49.50 -36.71
CA SER A 40 -25.93 -50.30 -37.66
C SER A 40 -27.36 -50.44 -37.17
N ASP A 41 -28.33 -49.93 -37.91
CA ASP A 41 -29.50 -50.71 -38.32
C ASP A 41 -30.26 -49.97 -39.45
N ASP A 42 -30.61 -50.75 -40.47
CA ASP A 42 -31.48 -50.39 -41.58
C ASP A 42 -32.85 -49.96 -41.03
N ASP A 43 -33.11 -48.67 -40.95
CA ASP A 43 -34.46 -48.15 -41.13
C ASP A 43 -34.39 -46.68 -41.57
N HIS A 44 -35.29 -46.28 -42.45
CA HIS A 44 -35.32 -44.97 -43.11
C HIS A 44 -35.24 -43.77 -42.13
N HIS A 45 -34.03 -43.38 -41.72
CA HIS A 45 -33.83 -42.14 -41.00
C HIS A 45 -34.02 -40.97 -41.96
N GLN A 46 -35.22 -40.41 -41.94
CA GLN A 46 -35.44 -39.07 -42.49
C GLN A 46 -34.43 -38.14 -41.79
N VAL A 47 -33.67 -37.40 -42.60
CA VAL A 47 -32.68 -36.43 -42.14
C VAL A 47 -33.19 -35.05 -42.52
N LEU A 48 -33.19 -34.13 -41.57
CA LEU A 48 -33.40 -32.72 -41.83
C LEU A 48 -32.09 -32.12 -42.32
N ASP A 49 -32.09 -31.65 -43.56
CA ASP A 49 -31.02 -30.81 -44.09
C ASP A 49 -31.25 -29.35 -43.64
N PHE A 50 -30.77 -29.01 -42.44
CA PHE A 50 -30.93 -27.69 -41.83
C PHE A 50 -29.68 -26.82 -42.09
N PRO A 51 -29.81 -25.49 -42.26
CA PRO A 51 -28.65 -24.59 -42.27
C PRO A 51 -27.82 -24.73 -40.98
N GLY A 52 -26.69 -25.46 -41.06
CA GLY A 52 -25.84 -25.82 -39.91
C GLY A 52 -25.43 -27.28 -39.86
N GLY A 53 -26.01 -28.16 -40.67
CA GLY A 53 -25.64 -29.57 -40.81
C GLY A 53 -26.85 -30.49 -40.91
N LYS A 54 -26.59 -31.74 -41.29
CA LYS A 54 -27.61 -32.80 -41.33
C LYS A 54 -27.98 -33.25 -39.92
N VAL A 55 -29.27 -33.24 -39.60
CA VAL A 55 -29.80 -33.65 -38.29
C VAL A 55 -30.80 -34.79 -38.48
N GLY A 56 -30.58 -35.93 -37.81
CA GLY A 56 -31.53 -37.04 -37.83
C GLY A 56 -32.81 -36.71 -37.06
N TYR A 57 -33.97 -37.11 -37.58
CA TYR A 57 -35.22 -37.05 -36.82
C TYR A 57 -35.29 -38.20 -35.79
N THR A 58 -35.94 -37.96 -34.65
CA THR A 58 -36.35 -39.01 -33.70
C THR A 58 -37.81 -38.81 -33.30
N SER A 59 -38.56 -39.90 -33.19
CA SER A 59 -39.92 -39.90 -32.66
C SER A 59 -39.97 -40.03 -31.13
N GLU A 60 -38.84 -40.30 -30.49
CA GLU A 60 -38.75 -40.44 -29.03
C GLU A 60 -38.54 -39.08 -28.36
N MET A 61 -39.46 -38.70 -27.46
CA MET A 61 -39.30 -37.49 -26.64
C MET A 61 -38.28 -37.75 -25.53
N ARG A 62 -37.02 -37.37 -25.77
CA ARG A 62 -35.92 -37.49 -24.82
C ARG A 62 -35.13 -36.19 -24.70
N PHE A 63 -35.04 -35.66 -23.48
CA PHE A 63 -34.12 -34.56 -23.18
C PHE A 63 -32.68 -35.09 -23.10
N ILE A 64 -31.72 -34.32 -23.62
CA ILE A 64 -30.29 -34.59 -23.40
C ILE A 64 -29.99 -34.25 -21.93
N PRO A 65 -29.41 -35.18 -21.14
CA PRO A 65 -29.14 -34.93 -19.73
C PRO A 65 -28.09 -33.82 -19.54
N GLU A 66 -28.13 -33.16 -18.39
CA GLU A 66 -27.21 -32.07 -18.01
C GLU A 66 -25.75 -32.52 -17.92
N SER A 67 -25.52 -33.82 -17.74
CA SER A 67 -24.19 -34.43 -17.72
C SER A 67 -24.25 -35.89 -18.21
N SER A 68 -23.11 -36.38 -18.69
CA SER A 68 -22.95 -37.81 -18.98
C SER A 68 -22.80 -38.63 -17.70
N GLU A 69 -23.24 -39.89 -17.73
CA GLU A 69 -23.09 -40.81 -16.59
C GLU A 69 -21.63 -40.96 -16.11
N LYS A 70 -20.68 -40.84 -17.05
CA LYS A 70 -19.24 -40.84 -16.77
C LYS A 70 -18.67 -39.44 -16.98
N ARG A 71 -17.89 -38.97 -16.01
CA ARG A 71 -17.12 -37.73 -16.12
C ARG A 71 -15.95 -37.86 -17.10
N VAL A 72 -15.54 -36.75 -17.69
CA VAL A 72 -14.34 -36.66 -18.53
C VAL A 72 -13.11 -37.03 -17.68
N PRO A 73 -12.29 -38.01 -18.11
CA PRO A 73 -11.14 -38.47 -17.36
C PRO A 73 -10.06 -37.38 -17.28
N CYS A 74 -9.23 -37.47 -16.24
CA CYS A 74 -8.12 -36.57 -15.99
C CYS A 74 -6.82 -37.21 -16.49
N PHE A 75 -6.15 -36.57 -17.46
CA PHE A 75 -4.87 -37.03 -18.00
C PHE A 75 -3.75 -36.84 -16.95
N ARG A 76 -2.97 -37.90 -16.76
CA ARG A 76 -1.96 -38.02 -15.70
C ARG A 76 -0.82 -38.94 -16.15
N VAL A 77 0.40 -38.60 -15.76
CA VAL A 77 1.65 -39.29 -16.12
C VAL A 77 2.33 -39.86 -14.87
N LEU A 78 2.40 -39.07 -13.80
CA LEU A 78 2.99 -39.40 -12.51
C LEU A 78 1.92 -39.71 -11.47
N ASP A 79 2.06 -40.82 -10.77
CA ASP A 79 1.26 -41.15 -9.59
C ASP A 79 1.57 -40.22 -8.40
N ASP A 80 0.94 -40.43 -7.25
CA ASP A 80 1.09 -39.53 -6.09
C ASP A 80 2.49 -39.60 -5.47
N ASN A 81 3.19 -40.71 -5.69
CA ASN A 81 4.55 -40.93 -5.25
C ASN A 81 5.57 -40.43 -6.26
N GLY A 82 5.16 -39.91 -7.43
CA GLY A 82 6.04 -39.50 -8.52
C GLY A 82 6.57 -40.68 -9.36
N GLU A 83 5.88 -41.82 -9.38
CA GLU A 83 6.18 -42.94 -10.27
C GLU A 83 5.44 -42.81 -11.60
N LEU A 84 6.05 -43.28 -12.68
CA LEU A 84 5.41 -43.29 -13.99
C LEU A 84 4.26 -44.31 -14.02
N ILE A 85 3.08 -43.86 -14.42
CA ILE A 85 1.92 -44.73 -14.62
C ILE A 85 2.17 -45.59 -15.87
N LYS A 86 2.01 -46.92 -15.73
CA LYS A 86 2.22 -47.86 -16.85
C LYS A 86 1.30 -47.52 -18.03
N GLY A 87 1.88 -47.44 -19.23
CA GLY A 87 1.15 -47.13 -20.45
C GLY A 87 0.78 -45.64 -20.61
N SER A 88 1.32 -44.75 -19.77
CA SER A 88 1.22 -43.31 -20.02
C SER A 88 2.04 -42.94 -21.27
N ASP A 89 1.35 -42.35 -22.26
CA ASP A 89 1.99 -41.73 -23.41
C ASP A 89 2.27 -40.27 -23.07
N PHE A 90 3.54 -39.90 -22.94
CA PHE A 90 3.95 -38.56 -22.52
C PHE A 90 5.22 -38.13 -23.24
N GLN A 91 5.39 -36.82 -23.40
CA GLN A 91 6.62 -36.29 -23.97
C GLN A 91 7.76 -36.41 -22.95
N GLN A 92 8.80 -37.16 -23.31
CA GLN A 92 10.02 -37.21 -22.50
C GLN A 92 10.70 -35.84 -22.47
N VAL A 93 10.95 -35.36 -21.26
CA VAL A 93 11.74 -34.15 -21.00
C VAL A 93 13.21 -34.53 -20.77
N SER A 94 14.13 -33.69 -21.27
CA SER A 94 15.56 -33.89 -21.00
C SER A 94 15.88 -33.62 -19.52
N LYS A 95 17.02 -34.12 -19.03
CA LYS A 95 17.50 -33.84 -17.67
C LYS A 95 17.55 -32.35 -17.40
N GLU A 96 18.07 -31.56 -18.34
CA GLU A 96 18.24 -30.12 -18.21
C GLU A 96 16.89 -29.42 -18.05
N VAL A 97 15.89 -29.79 -18.87
CA VAL A 97 14.54 -29.24 -18.79
C VAL A 97 13.86 -29.64 -17.48
N ALA A 98 13.93 -30.92 -17.10
CA ALA A 98 13.35 -31.42 -15.85
C ALA A 98 13.93 -30.73 -14.61
N VAL A 99 15.26 -30.65 -14.51
CA VAL A 99 15.94 -29.99 -13.39
C VAL A 99 15.63 -28.49 -13.36
N LYS A 100 15.56 -27.83 -14.53
CA LYS A 100 15.15 -26.42 -14.61
C LYS A 100 13.71 -26.23 -14.15
N MET A 101 12.78 -27.08 -14.61
CA MET A 101 11.38 -27.04 -14.19
C MET A 101 11.27 -27.17 -12.67
N TYR A 102 11.92 -28.20 -12.11
CA TYR A 102 11.93 -28.42 -10.67
C TYR A 102 12.51 -27.22 -9.90
N SER A 103 13.67 -26.72 -10.34
CA SER A 103 14.34 -25.58 -9.72
C SER A 103 13.47 -24.32 -9.73
N HIS A 104 12.70 -24.10 -10.80
CA HIS A 104 11.81 -22.94 -10.91
C HIS A 104 10.53 -23.12 -10.07
N MET A 105 10.01 -24.33 -9.91
CA MET A 105 8.92 -24.62 -8.98
C MET A 105 9.34 -24.33 -7.53
N VAL A 106 10.54 -24.76 -7.14
CA VAL A 106 11.12 -24.44 -5.81
C VAL A 106 11.36 -22.93 -5.66
N THR A 107 11.87 -22.27 -6.71
CA THR A 107 12.08 -20.81 -6.73
C THR A 107 10.78 -20.06 -6.50
N LEU A 108 9.70 -20.46 -7.18
CA LEU A 108 8.38 -19.86 -7.01
C LEU A 108 7.85 -20.05 -5.58
N GLN A 109 7.96 -21.25 -5.02
CA GLN A 109 7.54 -21.55 -3.64
C GLN A 109 8.31 -20.73 -2.59
N VAL A 110 9.64 -20.60 -2.74
CA VAL A 110 10.48 -19.78 -1.85
C VAL A 110 10.16 -18.29 -2.03
N MET A 111 9.95 -17.85 -3.28
CA MET A 111 9.59 -16.47 -3.59
C MET A 111 8.30 -16.07 -2.91
N ASP A 112 7.26 -16.90 -3.05
CA ASP A 112 5.96 -16.65 -2.43
C ASP A 112 6.06 -16.59 -0.92
N SER A 113 6.80 -17.51 -0.28
CA SER A 113 6.94 -17.53 1.17
C SER A 113 7.59 -16.25 1.71
N VAL A 114 8.64 -15.76 1.04
CA VAL A 114 9.40 -14.57 1.48
C VAL A 114 8.64 -13.28 1.18
N LEU A 115 8.06 -13.14 -0.02
CA LEU A 115 7.32 -11.94 -0.41
C LEU A 115 5.99 -11.83 0.33
N TYR A 116 5.29 -12.95 0.57
CA TYR A 116 4.10 -12.96 1.42
C TYR A 116 4.43 -12.43 2.81
N GLU A 117 5.50 -12.92 3.45
CA GLU A 117 5.91 -12.45 4.78
C GLU A 117 6.36 -10.97 4.77
N ALA A 118 7.09 -10.54 3.73
CA ALA A 118 7.45 -9.13 3.56
C ALA A 118 6.20 -8.23 3.44
N GLN A 119 5.16 -8.70 2.75
CA GLN A 119 3.88 -8.00 2.70
C GLN A 119 3.20 -7.98 4.07
N ARG A 120 3.22 -9.09 4.83
CA ARG A 120 2.62 -9.16 6.18
C ARG A 120 3.27 -8.19 7.17
N GLN A 121 4.52 -7.78 6.93
CA GLN A 121 5.26 -6.74 7.66
C GLN A 121 4.93 -5.32 7.21
N GLY A 122 4.04 -5.14 6.22
CA GLY A 122 3.64 -3.83 5.69
C GLY A 122 4.68 -3.17 4.77
N ARG A 123 5.64 -3.93 4.25
CA ARG A 123 6.73 -3.40 3.40
C ARG A 123 6.23 -2.99 2.01
N PHE A 124 5.14 -3.60 1.55
CA PHE A 124 4.38 -3.23 0.37
C PHE A 124 2.90 -3.64 0.53
N SER A 125 2.04 -3.17 -0.37
CA SER A 125 0.59 -3.11 -0.13
C SER A 125 -0.16 -4.43 -0.28
N PHE A 126 0.22 -5.30 -1.22
CA PHE A 126 -0.56 -6.49 -1.58
C PHE A 126 0.34 -7.63 -2.09
N TYR A 127 -0.07 -8.89 -1.87
CA TYR A 127 0.58 -10.05 -2.48
C TYR A 127 -0.41 -11.22 -2.61
N LEU A 128 -0.05 -12.19 -3.46
CA LEU A 128 -0.83 -13.39 -3.69
C LEU A 128 0.13 -14.54 -3.98
N THR A 129 -0.15 -15.70 -3.39
CA THR A 129 0.70 -16.88 -3.52
C THR A 129 0.13 -17.87 -4.53
N THR A 130 1.01 -18.68 -5.10
CA THR A 130 0.73 -19.71 -6.12
C THR A 130 0.92 -21.13 -5.58
N ILE A 131 0.99 -21.28 -4.25
CA ILE A 131 1.23 -22.58 -3.58
C ILE A 131 0.12 -23.57 -3.98
N GLY A 132 0.55 -24.71 -4.54
CA GLY A 132 -0.32 -25.74 -5.12
C GLY A 132 -0.42 -25.67 -6.64
N GLU A 133 -0.05 -24.55 -7.26
CA GLU A 133 -0.22 -24.28 -8.70
C GLU A 133 1.13 -24.15 -9.44
N GLU A 134 2.24 -24.54 -8.80
CA GLU A 134 3.60 -24.38 -9.34
C GLU A 134 3.83 -25.23 -10.59
N ALA A 135 3.29 -26.45 -10.63
CA ALA A 135 3.41 -27.34 -11.78
C ALA A 135 2.66 -26.79 -13.00
N ILE A 136 1.48 -26.17 -12.81
CA ILE A 136 0.75 -25.51 -13.90
C ILE A 136 1.59 -24.36 -14.46
N ASN A 137 2.11 -23.50 -13.58
CA ASN A 137 2.94 -22.36 -13.95
C ASN A 137 4.15 -22.78 -14.79
N ILE A 138 4.97 -23.69 -14.24
CA ILE A 138 6.27 -24.02 -14.82
C ILE A 138 6.14 -25.05 -15.95
N GLY A 139 5.29 -26.07 -15.78
CA GLY A 139 5.05 -27.09 -16.79
C GLY A 139 4.44 -26.52 -18.07
N SER A 140 3.45 -25.63 -17.95
CA SER A 140 2.89 -24.98 -19.13
C SER A 140 3.90 -24.07 -19.81
N ALA A 141 4.64 -23.25 -19.06
CA ALA A 141 5.64 -22.34 -19.64
C ALA A 141 6.78 -23.08 -20.35
N ALA A 142 7.19 -24.25 -19.83
CA ALA A 142 8.22 -25.09 -20.42
C ALA A 142 7.82 -25.68 -21.78
N ALA A 143 6.52 -25.85 -22.02
CA ALA A 143 5.98 -26.37 -23.28
C ALA A 143 5.80 -25.29 -24.36
N LEU A 144 6.06 -24.02 -24.05
CA LEU A 144 5.82 -22.88 -24.95
C LEU A 144 7.12 -22.30 -25.52
N SER A 145 7.01 -21.72 -26.71
CA SER A 145 8.08 -20.93 -27.33
C SER A 145 8.12 -19.52 -26.73
N ALA A 146 9.28 -18.86 -26.81
CA ALA A 146 9.43 -17.46 -26.44
C ALA A 146 8.58 -16.51 -27.31
N ASP A 147 8.25 -16.92 -28.54
CA ASP A 147 7.43 -16.14 -29.48
C ASP A 147 5.92 -16.21 -29.19
N ASP A 148 5.48 -17.18 -28.36
CA ASP A 148 4.07 -17.26 -27.97
C ASP A 148 3.73 -16.11 -27.01
N PHE A 149 2.54 -15.53 -27.18
CA PHE A 149 2.06 -14.43 -26.34
C PHE A 149 1.32 -14.97 -25.12
N ILE A 150 1.71 -14.52 -23.93
CA ILE A 150 1.07 -14.90 -22.66
C ILE A 150 0.10 -13.83 -22.22
N LEU A 151 -1.14 -14.22 -21.96
CA LEU A 151 -2.20 -13.41 -21.39
C LEU A 151 -2.58 -14.01 -20.03
N PRO A 152 -1.90 -13.56 -18.96
CA PRO A 152 -2.07 -14.09 -17.61
C PRO A 152 -3.34 -13.55 -16.92
N GLN A 153 -3.70 -14.14 -15.79
CA GLN A 153 -4.71 -13.58 -14.89
C GLN A 153 -4.05 -12.86 -13.71
N TYR A 154 -3.39 -13.58 -12.81
CA TYR A 154 -2.63 -13.04 -11.65
C TYR A 154 -1.88 -14.13 -10.85
N ARG A 155 -2.03 -15.41 -11.20
CA ARG A 155 -1.37 -16.57 -10.54
C ARG A 155 -0.32 -17.21 -11.44
N GLU A 156 0.18 -16.46 -12.43
CA GLU A 156 1.15 -16.90 -13.43
C GLU A 156 2.59 -16.33 -13.30
N PRO A 157 3.10 -15.89 -12.12
CA PRO A 157 4.47 -15.39 -12.02
C PRO A 157 5.53 -16.46 -12.34
N GLY A 158 5.22 -17.75 -12.22
CA GLY A 158 6.12 -18.81 -12.64
C GLY A 158 6.34 -18.87 -14.16
N VAL A 159 5.36 -18.43 -14.96
CA VAL A 159 5.51 -18.34 -16.42
C VAL A 159 6.54 -17.25 -16.77
N LEU A 160 6.46 -16.10 -16.09
CA LEU A 160 7.46 -15.03 -16.21
C LEU A 160 8.85 -15.49 -15.76
N LEU A 161 8.92 -16.17 -14.62
CA LEU A 161 10.17 -16.73 -14.09
C LEU A 161 10.83 -17.66 -15.10
N TRP A 162 10.07 -18.59 -15.70
CA TRP A 162 10.57 -19.51 -16.73
C TRP A 162 11.15 -18.79 -17.96
N ARG A 163 10.50 -17.69 -18.36
CA ARG A 163 10.91 -16.83 -19.48
C ARG A 163 12.08 -15.89 -19.15
N GLY A 164 12.58 -15.90 -17.90
CA GLY A 164 13.78 -15.17 -17.49
C GLY A 164 13.49 -13.83 -16.80
N TYR A 165 12.28 -13.62 -16.29
CA TYR A 165 12.01 -12.48 -15.41
C TYR A 165 12.74 -12.68 -14.08
N THR A 166 13.56 -11.71 -13.69
CA THR A 166 14.48 -11.86 -12.56
C THR A 166 13.80 -11.60 -11.22
N LEU A 167 14.34 -12.19 -10.14
CA LEU A 167 13.88 -11.91 -8.77
C LEU A 167 13.95 -10.42 -8.41
N GLN A 168 14.92 -9.68 -8.98
CA GLN A 168 15.01 -8.23 -8.81
C GLN A 168 13.84 -7.51 -9.49
N GLN A 169 13.43 -7.92 -10.67
CA GLN A 169 12.29 -7.32 -11.36
C GLN A 169 10.97 -7.61 -10.64
N PHE A 170 10.79 -8.82 -10.08
CA PHE A 170 9.66 -9.13 -9.20
C PHE A 170 9.65 -8.19 -7.98
N ALA A 171 10.79 -8.04 -7.30
CA ALA A 171 10.92 -7.14 -6.17
C ALA A 171 10.65 -5.67 -6.55
N ASN A 172 11.15 -5.20 -7.69
CA ASN A 172 10.94 -3.81 -8.13
C ASN A 172 9.45 -3.49 -8.34
N GLN A 173 8.71 -4.41 -8.96
CA GLN A 173 7.28 -4.21 -9.22
C GLN A 173 6.47 -4.19 -7.92
N VAL A 174 6.68 -5.15 -7.00
CA VAL A 174 5.90 -5.17 -5.75
C VAL A 174 6.24 -4.01 -4.81
N PHE A 175 7.46 -3.47 -4.90
CA PHE A 175 7.85 -2.26 -4.16
C PHE A 175 7.52 -0.95 -4.90
N ALA A 176 6.99 -1.00 -6.13
CA ALA A 176 6.65 0.16 -6.94
C ALA A 176 7.78 1.21 -6.99
N ASN A 177 9.00 0.76 -7.30
CA ASN A 177 10.17 1.64 -7.36
C ASN A 177 10.48 2.11 -8.80
N LYS A 178 11.43 3.02 -8.99
CA LYS A 178 11.76 3.58 -10.32
C LYS A 178 12.29 2.56 -11.33
N ALA A 179 12.70 1.37 -10.89
CA ALA A 179 13.14 0.28 -11.73
C ALA A 179 12.03 -0.74 -12.04
N ASP A 180 10.78 -0.43 -11.65
CA ASP A 180 9.59 -1.09 -12.14
C ASP A 180 9.25 -0.60 -13.55
N ASP A 181 9.20 -1.51 -14.52
CA ASP A 181 8.78 -1.22 -15.89
C ASP A 181 7.32 -0.73 -15.94
N GLY A 182 6.49 -1.09 -14.94
CA GLY A 182 5.13 -0.59 -14.74
C GLY A 182 5.04 0.79 -14.11
N LYS A 183 6.18 1.44 -13.82
CA LYS A 183 6.30 2.79 -13.25
C LYS A 183 5.53 2.97 -11.93
N GLY A 184 5.37 1.90 -11.15
CA GLY A 184 4.68 1.93 -9.87
C GLY A 184 3.17 2.24 -9.94
N ARG A 185 2.56 2.16 -11.13
CA ARG A 185 1.14 2.54 -11.34
C ARG A 185 0.15 1.45 -10.99
N GLN A 186 0.58 0.20 -11.09
CA GLN A 186 -0.27 -0.97 -10.88
C GLN A 186 -0.09 -1.52 -9.47
N MET A 187 -1.11 -2.24 -9.00
CA MET A 187 -1.03 -3.01 -7.76
C MET A 187 0.17 -3.99 -7.83
N PRO A 188 0.84 -4.30 -6.70
CA PRO A 188 1.78 -5.42 -6.64
C PRO A 188 1.17 -6.68 -7.27
N ILE A 189 2.01 -7.57 -7.80
CA ILE A 189 1.67 -8.78 -8.58
C ILE A 189 1.11 -8.56 -9.99
N HIS A 190 0.81 -7.32 -10.38
CA HIS A 190 0.42 -7.01 -11.76
C HIS A 190 1.65 -6.91 -12.69
N TYR A 191 2.37 -8.00 -12.80
CA TYR A 191 3.56 -8.08 -13.63
C TYR A 191 3.22 -7.96 -15.12
N GLY A 192 4.18 -7.46 -15.89
CA GLY A 192 4.11 -7.33 -17.34
C GLY A 192 5.51 -7.29 -17.94
N SER A 193 5.68 -7.83 -19.15
CA SER A 193 6.96 -7.72 -19.85
C SER A 193 6.78 -7.84 -21.36
N LYS A 194 6.93 -6.70 -22.05
CA LYS A 194 6.95 -6.68 -23.53
C LYS A 194 8.08 -7.54 -24.09
N LYS A 195 9.25 -7.54 -23.45
CA LYS A 195 10.42 -8.32 -23.88
C LYS A 195 10.15 -9.83 -23.86
N LEU A 196 9.35 -10.30 -22.91
CA LEU A 196 9.06 -11.71 -22.71
C LEU A 196 7.72 -12.14 -23.32
N ASN A 197 7.12 -11.31 -24.20
CA ASN A 197 5.79 -11.52 -24.76
C ASN A 197 4.73 -11.86 -23.69
N TYR A 198 4.81 -11.18 -22.55
CA TYR A 198 3.91 -11.36 -21.42
C TYR A 198 3.10 -10.09 -21.21
N ILE A 199 1.82 -10.15 -21.56
CA ILE A 199 0.90 -9.01 -21.46
C ILE A 199 0.71 -8.65 -19.99
N THR A 200 0.74 -7.35 -19.69
CA THR A 200 0.59 -6.83 -18.34
C THR A 200 -0.77 -7.23 -17.76
N ILE A 201 -0.73 -7.77 -16.54
CA ILE A 201 -1.92 -8.16 -15.79
C ILE A 201 -2.83 -6.95 -15.50
N SER A 202 -4.15 -7.21 -15.49
CA SER A 202 -5.18 -6.31 -14.99
C SER A 202 -6.08 -7.01 -13.98
N SER A 203 -6.60 -6.31 -12.96
CA SER A 203 -7.50 -6.91 -11.97
C SER A 203 -8.82 -7.45 -12.54
N PRO A 204 -9.51 -6.78 -13.49
CA PRO A 204 -10.76 -7.28 -14.03
C PRO A 204 -10.60 -8.68 -14.65
N ILE A 205 -11.28 -9.65 -14.06
CA ILE A 205 -11.15 -11.05 -14.44
C ILE A 205 -11.74 -11.32 -15.82
N ALA A 206 -11.18 -12.32 -16.51
CA ALA A 206 -11.57 -12.80 -17.84
C ALA A 206 -11.38 -11.81 -19.02
N THR A 207 -11.17 -10.52 -18.80
CA THR A 207 -10.99 -9.51 -19.86
C THR A 207 -9.84 -9.82 -20.82
N GLN A 208 -8.80 -10.50 -20.36
CA GLN A 208 -7.66 -10.94 -21.15
C GLN A 208 -8.01 -12.08 -22.13
N LEU A 209 -9.11 -12.82 -21.91
CA LEU A 209 -9.47 -13.97 -22.74
C LEU A 209 -9.85 -13.58 -24.17
N PRO A 210 -10.83 -12.67 -24.40
CA PRO A 210 -11.13 -12.22 -25.76
C PRO A 210 -9.97 -11.42 -26.38
N GLN A 211 -9.15 -10.74 -25.55
CA GLN A 211 -7.92 -10.09 -26.02
C GLN A 211 -6.93 -11.13 -26.58
N ALA A 212 -6.80 -12.29 -25.93
CA ALA A 212 -5.94 -13.38 -26.40
C ALA A 212 -6.38 -13.90 -27.76
N VAL A 213 -7.69 -13.99 -27.98
CA VAL A 213 -8.25 -14.35 -29.29
C VAL A 213 -7.87 -13.33 -30.35
N GLY A 214 -7.94 -12.03 -30.04
CA GLY A 214 -7.50 -10.96 -30.93
C GLY A 214 -6.01 -11.05 -31.27
N VAL A 215 -5.15 -11.30 -30.27
CA VAL A 215 -3.71 -11.51 -30.46
C VAL A 215 -3.45 -12.74 -31.34
N ALA A 216 -4.05 -13.88 -31.01
CA ALA A 216 -3.94 -15.12 -31.79
C ALA A 216 -4.39 -14.93 -33.24
N TYR A 217 -5.50 -14.23 -33.44
CA TYR A 217 -6.01 -13.94 -34.78
C TYR A 217 -5.04 -13.05 -35.57
N SER A 218 -4.40 -12.08 -34.91
CA SER A 218 -3.33 -11.28 -35.52
C SER A 218 -2.13 -12.14 -35.94
N LEU A 219 -1.67 -13.05 -35.06
CA LEU A 219 -0.57 -13.98 -35.36
C LEU A 219 -0.91 -14.88 -36.56
N LYS A 220 -2.15 -15.38 -36.63
CA LYS A 220 -2.68 -16.14 -37.78
C LYS A 220 -2.65 -15.32 -39.07
N MET A 221 -3.09 -14.06 -39.03
CA MET A 221 -3.07 -13.18 -40.21
C MET A 221 -1.65 -12.86 -40.68
N GLU A 222 -0.72 -12.70 -39.74
CA GLU A 222 0.72 -12.51 -40.01
C GLU A 222 1.44 -13.80 -40.41
N LYS A 223 0.76 -14.95 -40.38
CA LYS A 223 1.33 -16.29 -40.64
C LYS A 223 2.55 -16.61 -39.76
N LYS A 224 2.53 -16.14 -38.50
CA LYS A 224 3.56 -16.47 -37.52
C LYS A 224 3.33 -17.88 -36.97
N ASP A 225 4.42 -18.59 -36.72
CA ASP A 225 4.44 -19.91 -36.08
C ASP A 225 4.36 -19.77 -34.54
N ALA A 226 3.35 -19.03 -34.08
CA ALA A 226 3.15 -18.68 -32.68
C ALA A 226 1.66 -18.63 -32.35
N CYS A 227 1.34 -18.91 -31.09
CA CYS A 227 -0.01 -18.84 -30.55
C CYS A 227 -0.14 -17.78 -29.45
N ALA A 228 -1.38 -17.49 -29.06
CA ALA A 228 -1.65 -16.84 -27.79
C ALA A 228 -2.03 -17.89 -26.74
N VAL A 229 -1.58 -17.70 -25.49
CA VAL A 229 -1.90 -18.58 -24.37
C VAL A 229 -2.56 -17.74 -23.29
N ALA A 230 -3.81 -18.07 -22.96
CA ALA A 230 -4.62 -17.30 -22.05
C ALA A 230 -4.93 -18.12 -20.79
N TYR A 231 -4.58 -17.59 -19.62
CA TYR A 231 -4.82 -18.24 -18.34
C TYR A 231 -6.08 -17.69 -17.67
N THR A 232 -6.86 -18.55 -17.01
CA THR A 232 -7.97 -18.12 -16.14
C THR A 232 -8.20 -19.14 -15.03
N GLY A 233 -8.65 -18.69 -13.86
CA GLY A 233 -9.19 -19.56 -12.82
C GLY A 233 -10.60 -20.05 -13.16
N ASP A 234 -11.07 -21.09 -12.45
CA ASP A 234 -12.45 -21.61 -12.51
C ASP A 234 -13.50 -20.50 -12.33
N GLY A 235 -13.28 -19.59 -11.37
CA GLY A 235 -14.11 -18.41 -11.16
C GLY A 235 -14.28 -17.53 -12.40
N GLY A 236 -13.18 -17.25 -13.10
CA GLY A 236 -13.18 -16.43 -14.31
C GLY A 236 -13.94 -17.06 -15.47
N THR A 237 -14.21 -18.37 -15.44
CA THR A 237 -14.98 -19.05 -16.48
C THR A 237 -16.50 -18.82 -16.42
N SER A 238 -16.96 -18.10 -15.40
CA SER A 238 -18.36 -17.68 -15.27
C SER A 238 -18.60 -16.25 -15.76
N GLU A 239 -17.54 -15.52 -16.12
CA GLU A 239 -17.66 -14.19 -16.71
C GLU A 239 -18.14 -14.24 -18.17
N GLY A 240 -18.85 -13.20 -18.61
CA GLY A 240 -19.32 -13.10 -20.00
C GLY A 240 -18.19 -13.11 -21.03
N ASP A 241 -17.02 -12.57 -20.67
CA ASP A 241 -15.83 -12.55 -21.53
C ASP A 241 -15.26 -13.94 -21.81
N PHE A 242 -15.45 -14.91 -20.90
CA PHE A 242 -15.09 -16.31 -21.17
C PHE A 242 -15.94 -16.89 -22.31
N HIS A 243 -17.26 -16.67 -22.28
CA HIS A 243 -18.17 -17.08 -23.36
C HIS A 243 -17.78 -16.41 -24.69
N ALA A 244 -17.56 -15.10 -24.67
CA ALA A 244 -17.16 -14.35 -25.86
C ALA A 244 -15.85 -14.88 -26.44
N ALA A 245 -14.85 -15.13 -25.60
CA ALA A 245 -13.56 -15.65 -26.03
C ALA A 245 -13.67 -17.02 -26.71
N LEU A 246 -14.37 -17.99 -26.09
CA LEU A 246 -14.51 -19.32 -26.68
C LEU A 246 -15.23 -19.27 -28.03
N ASN A 247 -16.34 -18.54 -28.12
CA ASN A 247 -17.10 -18.44 -29.36
C ASN A 247 -16.27 -17.78 -30.49
N PHE A 248 -15.65 -16.62 -30.21
CA PHE A 248 -14.82 -15.95 -31.21
C PHE A 248 -13.61 -16.79 -31.62
N ALA A 249 -12.98 -17.49 -30.68
CA ALA A 249 -11.84 -18.33 -30.99
C ALA A 249 -12.20 -19.49 -31.93
N ALA A 250 -13.35 -20.12 -31.69
CA ALA A 250 -13.86 -21.22 -32.50
C ALA A 250 -14.24 -20.75 -33.91
N VAL A 251 -15.09 -19.73 -34.00
CA VAL A 251 -15.60 -19.21 -35.29
C VAL A 251 -14.49 -18.61 -36.14
N MET A 252 -13.51 -17.94 -35.51
CA MET A 252 -12.39 -17.31 -36.23
C MET A 252 -11.22 -18.27 -36.45
N GLU A 253 -11.30 -19.50 -35.94
CA GLU A 253 -10.23 -20.49 -36.00
C GLU A 253 -8.91 -19.86 -35.52
N ALA A 254 -8.93 -19.27 -34.33
CA ALA A 254 -7.79 -18.57 -33.77
C ALA A 254 -6.81 -19.56 -33.10
N PRO A 255 -5.49 -19.45 -33.34
CA PRO A 255 -4.48 -20.29 -32.69
C PRO A 255 -4.27 -19.84 -31.23
N VAL A 256 -5.21 -20.19 -30.36
CA VAL A 256 -5.20 -19.82 -28.94
C VAL A 256 -5.31 -21.06 -28.05
N VAL A 257 -4.50 -21.12 -27.01
CA VAL A 257 -4.59 -22.15 -25.96
C VAL A 257 -5.17 -21.50 -24.70
N PHE A 258 -6.35 -21.95 -24.29
CA PHE A 258 -6.95 -21.55 -23.02
C PHE A 258 -6.53 -22.52 -21.93
N ILE A 259 -5.87 -22.03 -20.89
CA ILE A 259 -5.45 -22.81 -19.72
C ILE A 259 -6.30 -22.39 -18.52
N CYS A 260 -7.25 -23.23 -18.17
CA CYS A 260 -8.17 -23.03 -17.07
C CYS A 260 -7.65 -23.75 -15.82
N ARG A 261 -7.21 -22.97 -14.83
CA ARG A 261 -6.81 -23.48 -13.51
C ARG A 261 -8.05 -23.68 -12.66
N ASN A 262 -8.47 -24.92 -12.52
CA ASN A 262 -9.58 -25.28 -11.64
C ASN A 262 -9.00 -25.71 -10.30
N ASN A 263 -8.94 -24.77 -9.37
CA ASN A 263 -8.32 -24.98 -8.05
C ASN A 263 -9.35 -25.20 -6.92
N GLY A 264 -10.63 -25.36 -7.30
CA GLY A 264 -11.76 -25.60 -6.42
C GLY A 264 -12.43 -24.35 -5.84
N TRP A 265 -11.83 -23.15 -5.99
CA TRP A 265 -12.22 -21.98 -5.23
C TRP A 265 -12.01 -20.62 -5.93
N ALA A 266 -13.08 -19.85 -6.07
CA ALA A 266 -13.05 -18.43 -6.43
C ALA A 266 -13.24 -17.57 -5.17
N ILE A 267 -12.13 -17.04 -4.62
CA ILE A 267 -12.11 -16.42 -3.28
C ILE A 267 -12.68 -17.41 -2.25
N SER A 268 -13.92 -17.22 -1.78
CA SER A 268 -14.64 -18.08 -0.85
C SER A 268 -15.67 -19.00 -1.49
N THR A 269 -15.97 -18.81 -2.78
CA THR A 269 -16.99 -19.57 -3.52
C THR A 269 -16.42 -20.91 -3.98
N ASN A 270 -17.06 -22.00 -3.57
CA ASN A 270 -16.70 -23.35 -3.99
C ASN A 270 -17.17 -23.62 -5.43
N ILE A 271 -16.46 -24.47 -6.18
CA ILE A 271 -16.85 -24.82 -7.57
C ILE A 271 -18.29 -25.31 -7.72
N SER A 272 -18.88 -25.94 -6.70
CA SER A 272 -20.28 -26.38 -6.69
C SER A 272 -21.30 -25.24 -6.75
N GLU A 273 -20.89 -24.04 -6.33
CA GLU A 273 -21.65 -22.79 -6.45
C GLU A 273 -21.26 -22.02 -7.72
N GLN A 274 -20.11 -22.34 -8.32
CA GLN A 274 -19.59 -21.65 -9.50
C GLN A 274 -20.21 -22.13 -10.81
N PHE A 275 -20.35 -23.45 -11.00
CA PHE A 275 -21.00 -24.06 -12.16
C PHE A 275 -21.45 -25.50 -11.85
N ARG A 276 -22.40 -26.01 -12.65
CA ARG A 276 -22.94 -27.38 -12.52
C ARG A 276 -22.44 -28.37 -13.57
N SER A 277 -21.72 -27.89 -14.58
CA SER A 277 -21.11 -28.74 -15.62
C SER A 277 -20.05 -29.68 -15.04
N ASP A 278 -19.73 -30.75 -15.76
CA ASP A 278 -18.56 -31.59 -15.44
C ASP A 278 -17.27 -30.81 -15.72
N GLY A 279 -16.94 -29.90 -14.81
CA GLY A 279 -15.82 -28.96 -14.94
C GLY A 279 -15.96 -28.00 -16.11
N ILE A 280 -14.83 -27.42 -16.47
CA ILE A 280 -14.70 -26.48 -17.59
C ILE A 280 -14.42 -27.20 -18.92
N VAL A 281 -13.84 -28.40 -18.88
CA VAL A 281 -13.48 -29.18 -20.09
C VAL A 281 -14.66 -29.37 -21.06
N VAL A 282 -15.86 -29.65 -20.54
CA VAL A 282 -17.07 -29.85 -21.34
C VAL A 282 -17.60 -28.56 -21.97
N LYS A 283 -17.28 -27.39 -21.39
CA LYS A 283 -17.67 -26.09 -21.96
C LYS A 283 -16.99 -25.90 -23.32
N GLY A 284 -15.72 -26.28 -23.48
CA GLY A 284 -15.03 -26.17 -24.77
C GLY A 284 -15.70 -27.00 -25.88
N ARG A 285 -16.16 -28.23 -25.57
CA ARG A 285 -16.91 -29.08 -26.51
C ARG A 285 -18.16 -28.38 -27.04
N ALA A 286 -18.87 -27.64 -26.19
CA ALA A 286 -20.07 -26.91 -26.58
C ALA A 286 -19.81 -25.79 -27.62
N TYR A 287 -18.58 -25.26 -27.69
CA TYR A 287 -18.18 -24.27 -28.70
C TYR A 287 -17.41 -24.89 -29.88
N GLY A 288 -17.33 -26.22 -29.97
CA GLY A 288 -16.54 -26.89 -31.01
C GLY A 288 -15.01 -26.76 -30.82
N ILE A 289 -14.56 -26.57 -29.58
CA ILE A 289 -13.16 -26.46 -29.19
C ILE A 289 -12.69 -27.82 -28.67
N ARG A 290 -11.49 -28.25 -29.10
CA ARG A 290 -10.87 -29.46 -28.53
C ARG A 290 -10.47 -29.19 -27.09
N SER A 291 -10.87 -30.07 -26.19
CA SER A 291 -10.64 -29.90 -24.76
C SER A 291 -9.97 -31.11 -24.14
N ILE A 292 -9.10 -30.87 -23.16
CA ILE A 292 -8.51 -31.91 -22.31
C ILE A 292 -8.56 -31.48 -20.84
N ARG A 293 -8.75 -32.44 -19.94
CA ARG A 293 -8.61 -32.28 -18.49
C ARG A 293 -7.31 -32.94 -18.06
N VAL A 294 -6.50 -32.24 -17.27
CA VAL A 294 -5.17 -32.69 -16.84
C VAL A 294 -5.00 -32.57 -15.33
N ASP A 295 -4.19 -33.45 -14.74
CA ASP A 295 -3.76 -33.33 -13.35
C ASP A 295 -2.77 -32.15 -13.27
N GLY A 296 -3.23 -31.02 -12.74
CA GLY A 296 -2.44 -29.80 -12.59
C GLY A 296 -1.31 -29.93 -11.57
N ASN A 297 -1.31 -30.97 -10.73
CA ASN A 297 -0.23 -31.25 -9.79
C ASN A 297 0.84 -32.18 -10.37
N ASP A 298 0.67 -32.63 -11.62
CA ASP A 298 1.63 -33.42 -12.37
C ASP A 298 2.30 -32.57 -13.45
N ALA A 299 3.55 -32.16 -13.18
CA ALA A 299 4.30 -31.29 -14.08
C ALA A 299 4.54 -31.91 -15.47
N LEU A 300 4.66 -33.24 -15.59
CA LEU A 300 4.84 -33.92 -16.88
C LEU A 300 3.53 -33.99 -17.66
N ALA A 301 2.40 -34.21 -16.98
CA ALA A 301 1.09 -34.19 -17.61
C ALA A 301 0.74 -32.79 -18.14
N VAL A 302 0.98 -31.74 -17.35
CA VAL A 302 0.79 -30.34 -17.78
C VAL A 302 1.69 -30.03 -18.98
N TYR A 303 2.98 -30.35 -18.90
CA TYR A 303 3.93 -30.11 -19.99
C TYR A 303 3.48 -30.77 -21.29
N THR A 304 3.19 -32.08 -21.23
CA THR A 304 2.78 -32.86 -22.40
C THR A 304 1.50 -32.32 -23.02
N ALA A 305 0.48 -32.03 -22.21
CA ALA A 305 -0.79 -31.56 -22.71
C ALA A 305 -0.71 -30.15 -23.31
N VAL A 306 0.05 -29.25 -22.69
CA VAL A 306 0.23 -27.88 -23.21
C VAL A 306 1.08 -27.87 -24.47
N GLN A 307 2.07 -28.75 -24.58
CA GLN A 307 2.87 -28.89 -25.80
C GLN A 307 1.99 -29.36 -26.96
N ALA A 308 1.22 -30.43 -26.77
CA ALA A 308 0.29 -30.93 -27.78
C ALA A 308 -0.78 -29.87 -28.13
N ALA A 309 -1.29 -29.13 -27.13
CA ALA A 309 -2.23 -28.04 -27.35
C ALA A 309 -1.65 -26.91 -28.18
N ARG A 310 -0.40 -26.52 -27.92
CA ARG A 310 0.35 -25.52 -28.70
C ARG A 310 0.52 -25.97 -30.14
N GLU A 311 1.01 -27.20 -30.34
CA GLU A 311 1.24 -27.76 -31.66
C GLU A 311 -0.06 -27.77 -32.47
N MET A 312 -1.15 -28.32 -31.91
CA MET A 312 -2.47 -28.31 -32.55
C MET A 312 -2.96 -26.89 -32.84
N ALA A 313 -2.79 -25.95 -31.89
CA ALA A 313 -3.28 -24.59 -32.07
C ALA A 313 -2.63 -23.91 -33.28
N ILE A 314 -1.33 -24.13 -33.49
CA ILE A 314 -0.57 -23.52 -34.56
C ILE A 314 -0.76 -24.28 -35.88
N SER A 315 -0.58 -25.61 -35.88
CA SER A 315 -0.60 -26.42 -37.10
C SER A 315 -2.00 -26.50 -37.71
N GLU A 316 -3.03 -26.61 -36.88
CA GLU A 316 -4.42 -26.73 -37.34
C GLU A 316 -5.16 -25.38 -37.34
N LYS A 317 -4.56 -24.33 -36.78
CA LYS A 317 -5.17 -23.00 -36.62
C LYS A 317 -6.50 -23.07 -35.88
N ARG A 318 -6.55 -23.77 -34.75
CA ARG A 318 -7.77 -23.92 -33.95
C ARG A 318 -7.52 -23.64 -32.48
N PRO A 319 -8.54 -23.21 -31.73
CA PRO A 319 -8.40 -23.09 -30.29
C PRO A 319 -8.30 -24.47 -29.62
N VAL A 320 -7.61 -24.51 -28.49
CA VAL A 320 -7.57 -25.67 -27.59
C VAL A 320 -7.86 -25.21 -26.17
N LEU A 321 -8.62 -26.00 -25.41
CA LEU A 321 -8.91 -25.74 -24.00
C LEU A 321 -8.28 -26.82 -23.10
N VAL A 322 -7.51 -26.40 -22.12
CA VAL A 322 -6.88 -27.26 -21.11
C VAL A 322 -7.47 -26.90 -19.75
N GLU A 323 -8.21 -27.82 -19.14
CA GLU A 323 -8.62 -27.71 -17.73
C GLU A 323 -7.58 -28.41 -16.86
N ALA A 324 -6.79 -27.64 -16.10
CA ALA A 324 -5.83 -28.17 -15.14
C ALA A 324 -6.46 -28.22 -13.74
N LEU A 325 -6.70 -29.44 -13.23
CA LEU A 325 -7.26 -29.65 -11.89
C LEU A 325 -6.15 -29.55 -10.84
N THR A 326 -6.34 -28.69 -9.85
CA THR A 326 -5.36 -28.48 -8.77
C THR A 326 -6.09 -28.06 -7.49
N TYR A 327 -5.35 -27.61 -6.49
CA TYR A 327 -5.92 -27.07 -5.26
C TYR A 327 -5.17 -25.82 -4.80
N ARG A 328 -5.94 -24.80 -4.42
CA ARG A 328 -5.39 -23.54 -3.92
C ARG A 328 -4.98 -23.69 -2.45
N VAL A 329 -3.75 -24.13 -2.19
CA VAL A 329 -3.27 -24.35 -0.81
C VAL A 329 -3.21 -23.04 -0.02
N GLY A 330 -2.67 -21.98 -0.63
CA GLY A 330 -2.62 -20.65 -0.02
C GLY A 330 -4.00 -20.01 0.12
N HIS A 331 -4.06 -18.91 0.89
CA HIS A 331 -5.19 -17.98 0.85
C HIS A 331 -5.39 -17.43 -0.58
N HIS A 332 -6.56 -16.89 -0.86
CA HIS A 332 -6.82 -16.20 -2.13
C HIS A 332 -5.82 -15.07 -2.36
N SER A 333 -5.54 -14.26 -1.33
CA SER A 333 -4.55 -13.20 -1.33
C SER A 333 -4.12 -12.85 0.10
N THR A 334 -3.25 -11.87 0.27
CA THR A 334 -2.94 -11.27 1.57
C THR A 334 -4.12 -10.57 2.26
N SER A 335 -5.23 -10.37 1.56
CA SER A 335 -6.46 -9.78 2.10
C SER A 335 -7.53 -10.82 2.44
N ASP A 336 -7.22 -12.11 2.25
CA ASP A 336 -8.13 -13.22 2.49
C ASP A 336 -7.67 -14.08 3.68
N ASP A 337 -8.65 -14.65 4.38
CA ASP A 337 -8.44 -15.68 5.38
C ASP A 337 -9.30 -16.88 5.02
N SER A 338 -8.65 -17.85 4.38
CA SER A 338 -9.35 -19.02 3.87
C SER A 338 -9.79 -20.03 4.93
N THR A 339 -9.34 -19.87 6.18
CA THR A 339 -9.76 -20.76 7.28
C THR A 339 -11.23 -20.53 7.68
N LYS A 340 -11.83 -19.41 7.24
CA LYS A 340 -13.23 -19.08 7.47
C LYS A 340 -14.21 -19.90 6.64
N TYR A 341 -13.77 -20.48 5.52
CA TYR A 341 -14.64 -21.18 4.57
C TYR A 341 -14.05 -22.50 4.03
N ARG A 342 -12.86 -22.89 4.49
CA ARG A 342 -12.23 -24.19 4.17
C ARG A 342 -11.67 -24.83 5.43
N THR A 343 -11.67 -26.15 5.47
CA THR A 343 -11.12 -26.88 6.62
C THR A 343 -9.59 -26.90 6.57
N LEU A 344 -8.94 -26.87 7.74
CA LEU A 344 -7.48 -26.97 7.82
C LEU A 344 -6.97 -28.34 7.35
N ASP A 345 -7.73 -29.41 7.61
CA ASP A 345 -7.38 -30.77 7.20
C ASP A 345 -7.35 -30.92 5.67
N GLU A 346 -8.32 -30.31 4.97
CA GLU A 346 -8.33 -30.25 3.51
C GLU A 346 -7.09 -29.51 2.98
N ILE A 347 -6.78 -28.34 3.54
CA ILE A 347 -5.63 -27.53 3.12
C ILE A 347 -4.31 -28.30 3.35
N GLU A 348 -4.14 -28.92 4.51
CA GLU A 348 -2.91 -29.64 4.85
C GLU A 348 -2.75 -30.90 3.98
N TYR A 349 -3.83 -31.64 3.73
CA TYR A 349 -3.82 -32.79 2.80
C TYR A 349 -3.28 -32.42 1.42
N TRP A 350 -3.77 -31.30 0.85
CA TRP A 350 -3.32 -30.86 -0.47
C TRP A 350 -1.89 -30.30 -0.45
N LYS A 351 -1.46 -29.74 0.68
CA LYS A 351 -0.12 -29.19 0.89
C LYS A 351 0.94 -30.27 1.08
N THR A 352 0.61 -31.40 1.70
CA THR A 352 1.58 -32.48 1.97
C THR A 352 1.46 -33.62 0.96
N GLU A 353 0.30 -34.27 0.91
CA GLU A 353 0.08 -35.52 0.18
C GLU A 353 -0.09 -35.32 -1.33
N ARG A 354 -0.56 -34.13 -1.76
CA ARG A 354 -0.82 -33.81 -3.16
C ARG A 354 0.05 -32.67 -3.72
N SER A 355 1.18 -32.38 -3.06
CA SER A 355 2.07 -31.29 -3.47
C SER A 355 2.69 -31.52 -4.84
N PRO A 356 2.53 -30.60 -5.82
CA PRO A 356 3.16 -30.71 -7.13
C PRO A 356 4.69 -30.72 -7.04
N VAL A 357 5.24 -29.91 -6.12
CA VAL A 357 6.69 -29.80 -5.91
C VAL A 357 7.25 -31.12 -5.38
N ASN A 358 6.59 -31.75 -4.40
CA ASN A 358 7.04 -33.02 -3.85
C ASN A 358 6.91 -34.16 -4.86
N ARG A 359 5.78 -34.21 -5.59
CA ARG A 359 5.55 -35.24 -6.63
C ARG A 359 6.63 -35.19 -7.70
N PHE A 360 6.94 -34.00 -8.21
CA PHE A 360 7.96 -33.85 -9.24
C PHE A 360 9.39 -34.05 -8.69
N ARG A 361 9.65 -33.63 -7.45
CA ARG A 361 10.92 -33.91 -6.75
C ARG A 361 11.22 -35.42 -6.73
N ASN A 362 10.28 -36.22 -6.26
CA ASN A 362 10.44 -37.67 -6.15
C ASN A 362 10.79 -38.29 -7.50
N TRP A 363 10.17 -37.81 -8.58
CA TRP A 363 10.48 -38.29 -9.93
C TRP A 363 11.91 -37.91 -10.35
N VAL A 364 12.31 -36.64 -10.23
CA VAL A 364 13.65 -36.17 -10.62
C VAL A 364 14.76 -36.83 -9.79
N GLU A 365 14.54 -37.03 -8.49
CA GLU A 365 15.48 -37.76 -7.62
C GLU A 365 15.63 -39.24 -8.02
N ARG A 366 14.53 -39.92 -8.37
CA ARG A 366 14.58 -41.30 -8.88
C ARG A 366 15.31 -41.45 -10.20
N GLN A 367 15.29 -40.42 -11.05
CA GLN A 367 16.11 -40.40 -12.26
C GLN A 367 17.61 -40.19 -11.97
N GLY A 368 17.99 -39.92 -10.72
CA GLY A 368 19.36 -39.57 -10.33
C GLY A 368 19.78 -38.18 -10.77
N TRP A 369 18.82 -37.27 -10.93
CA TRP A 369 19.06 -35.91 -11.44
C TRP A 369 18.99 -34.82 -10.38
N TRP A 370 18.60 -35.18 -9.16
CA TRP A 370 18.53 -34.27 -8.02
C TRP A 370 18.90 -34.98 -6.72
N SER A 371 19.32 -34.21 -5.72
CA SER A 371 19.75 -34.70 -4.42
C SER A 371 19.36 -33.75 -3.29
N GLU A 372 19.34 -34.25 -2.05
CA GLU A 372 19.06 -33.45 -0.85
C GLU A 372 20.07 -32.29 -0.66
N GLN A 373 21.31 -32.49 -1.11
CA GLN A 373 22.34 -31.44 -1.06
C GLN A 373 21.98 -30.30 -2.03
N GLU A 374 21.64 -30.63 -3.28
CA GLU A 374 21.21 -29.64 -4.29
C GLU A 374 19.93 -28.91 -3.85
N GLU A 375 19.00 -29.61 -3.20
CA GLU A 375 17.78 -29.02 -2.63
C GLU A 375 18.10 -27.94 -1.59
N THR A 376 18.95 -28.27 -0.62
CA THR A 376 19.34 -27.36 0.45
C THR A 376 20.11 -26.14 -0.09
N GLU A 377 21.03 -26.37 -1.03
CA GLU A 377 21.81 -25.34 -1.69
C GLU A 377 20.92 -24.39 -2.51
N LEU A 378 19.99 -24.94 -3.30
CA LEU A 378 19.05 -24.18 -4.13
C LEU A 378 18.17 -23.27 -3.26
N ARG A 379 17.48 -23.83 -2.25
CA ARG A 379 16.59 -23.05 -1.37
C ARG A 379 17.34 -21.95 -0.62
N SER A 380 18.53 -22.25 -0.11
CA SER A 380 19.38 -21.28 0.57
C SER A 380 19.82 -20.14 -0.36
N SER A 381 20.25 -20.49 -1.58
CA SER A 381 20.68 -19.54 -2.60
C SER A 381 19.55 -18.61 -3.02
N ILE A 382 18.36 -19.15 -3.34
CA ILE A 382 17.19 -18.34 -3.74
C ILE A 382 16.79 -17.40 -2.61
N LYS A 383 16.69 -17.90 -1.37
CA LYS A 383 16.33 -17.08 -0.21
C LYS A 383 17.30 -15.91 -0.03
N LYS A 384 18.61 -16.16 -0.19
CA LYS A 384 19.63 -15.11 -0.13
C LYS A 384 19.48 -14.09 -1.25
N GLN A 385 19.31 -14.55 -2.49
CA GLN A 385 19.12 -13.68 -3.66
C GLN A 385 17.87 -12.81 -3.52
N LEU A 386 16.76 -13.37 -3.03
CA LEU A 386 15.51 -12.65 -2.86
C LEU A 386 15.57 -11.63 -1.73
N LEU A 387 16.20 -11.96 -0.60
CA LEU A 387 16.43 -10.98 0.46
C LEU A 387 17.30 -9.82 -0.01
N GLN A 388 18.33 -10.10 -0.82
CA GLN A 388 19.13 -9.07 -1.47
C GLN A 388 18.29 -8.24 -2.45
N ALA A 389 17.46 -8.88 -3.27
CA ALA A 389 16.60 -8.20 -4.23
C ALA A 389 15.61 -7.24 -3.54
N ILE A 390 15.01 -7.68 -2.44
CA ILE A 390 14.13 -6.85 -1.59
C ILE A 390 14.90 -5.68 -0.99
N GLN A 391 16.10 -5.91 -0.43
CA GLN A 391 16.91 -4.82 0.14
C GLN A 391 17.30 -3.76 -0.89
N VAL A 392 17.59 -4.19 -2.13
CA VAL A 392 17.86 -3.27 -3.25
C VAL A 392 16.58 -2.54 -3.63
N ALA A 393 15.46 -3.26 -3.76
CA ALA A 393 14.19 -2.69 -4.19
C ALA A 393 13.64 -1.64 -3.20
N GLU A 394 13.80 -1.86 -1.90
CA GLU A 394 13.39 -0.92 -0.84
C GLU A 394 14.20 0.37 -0.80
N LYS A 395 15.50 0.28 -1.06
CA LYS A 395 16.40 1.44 -1.09
C LYS A 395 16.28 2.20 -2.40
N THR A 396 15.70 1.58 -3.42
CA THR A 396 15.50 2.21 -4.72
C THR A 396 14.36 3.21 -4.60
N GLU A 397 14.64 4.45 -5.01
CA GLU A 397 13.67 5.55 -5.02
C GLU A 397 12.38 5.18 -5.79
N LYS A 398 11.27 5.82 -5.40
CA LYS A 398 10.02 5.73 -6.13
C LYS A 398 10.12 6.41 -7.51
N PRO A 399 9.24 6.07 -8.46
CA PRO A 399 9.15 6.77 -9.74
C PRO A 399 8.93 8.28 -9.55
N ALA A 400 9.35 9.06 -10.54
CA ALA A 400 9.08 10.50 -10.54
C ALA A 400 7.58 10.78 -10.60
N ILE A 401 7.11 11.86 -9.96
CA ILE A 401 5.69 12.24 -9.96
C ILE A 401 5.13 12.47 -11.38
N THR A 402 6.01 12.81 -12.32
CA THR A 402 5.68 12.97 -13.75
C THR A 402 5.16 11.68 -14.36
N GLU A 403 5.58 10.51 -13.84
CA GLU A 403 5.12 9.21 -14.32
C GLU A 403 3.64 8.95 -13.99
N LEU A 404 3.02 9.73 -13.09
CA LEU A 404 1.57 9.67 -12.87
C LEU A 404 0.78 10.13 -14.10
N PHE A 405 1.33 11.05 -14.90
CA PHE A 405 0.64 11.71 -16.01
C PHE A 405 1.05 11.16 -17.39
N SER A 406 2.25 10.58 -17.50
CA SER A 406 2.72 9.95 -18.74
C SER A 406 1.94 8.66 -19.04
N ASP A 407 1.93 8.27 -20.31
CA ASP A 407 1.29 7.05 -20.85
C ASP A 407 -0.23 6.91 -20.64
N VAL A 408 -0.92 7.91 -20.08
CA VAL A 408 -2.39 8.01 -20.15
C VAL A 408 -2.83 8.07 -21.62
N TYR A 409 -2.06 8.82 -22.41
CA TYR A 409 -2.06 8.82 -23.87
C TYR A 409 -0.60 8.71 -24.34
N ASP A 410 -0.39 8.30 -25.60
CA ASP A 410 0.93 8.23 -26.24
C ASP A 410 1.65 9.59 -26.24
N VAL A 411 0.88 10.67 -26.46
CA VAL A 411 1.33 12.04 -26.29
C VAL A 411 0.42 12.73 -25.25
N PRO A 412 0.96 13.25 -24.13
CA PRO A 412 0.16 13.93 -23.13
C PRO A 412 -0.55 15.16 -23.70
N PRO A 413 -1.89 15.28 -23.57
CA PRO A 413 -2.61 16.47 -23.98
C PRO A 413 -2.31 17.65 -23.04
N SER A 414 -2.56 18.87 -23.51
CA SER A 414 -2.22 20.11 -22.79
C SER A 414 -2.82 20.17 -21.38
N ASN A 415 -4.03 19.63 -21.19
CA ASN A 415 -4.67 19.58 -19.88
C ASN A 415 -3.95 18.65 -18.89
N LEU A 416 -3.33 17.54 -19.35
CA LEU A 416 -2.51 16.70 -18.46
C LEU A 416 -1.19 17.39 -18.11
N ALA A 417 -0.58 18.11 -19.06
CA ALA A 417 0.63 18.90 -18.79
C ALA A 417 0.35 20.04 -17.78
N GLU A 418 -0.82 20.67 -17.89
CA GLU A 418 -1.27 21.68 -16.93
C GLU A 418 -1.49 21.07 -15.53
N GLN A 419 -2.16 19.92 -15.44
CA GLN A 419 -2.36 19.20 -14.18
C GLN A 419 -1.04 18.77 -13.53
N GLU A 420 -0.08 18.30 -14.31
CA GLU A 420 1.26 17.97 -13.82
C GLU A 420 1.95 19.20 -13.24
N LYS A 421 1.89 20.33 -13.94
CA LYS A 421 2.44 21.61 -13.47
C LYS A 421 1.77 22.05 -12.16
N GLN A 422 0.44 22.03 -12.11
CA GLN A 422 -0.33 22.39 -10.91
C GLN A 422 0.06 21.50 -9.71
N LEU A 423 0.21 20.19 -9.90
CA LEU A 423 0.61 19.29 -8.82
C LEU A 423 2.03 19.60 -8.33
N LYS A 424 2.98 19.86 -9.23
CA LYS A 424 4.35 20.25 -8.85
C LYS A 424 4.36 21.55 -8.03
N GLU A 425 3.58 22.54 -8.43
CA GLU A 425 3.44 23.81 -7.70
C GLU A 425 2.83 23.61 -6.30
N ILE A 426 1.84 22.72 -6.17
CA ILE A 426 1.22 22.37 -4.88
C ILE A 426 2.24 21.66 -3.97
N ILE A 427 2.96 20.66 -4.48
CA ILE A 427 4.01 19.94 -3.71
C ILE A 427 5.08 20.93 -3.24
N GLN A 428 5.50 21.86 -4.10
CA GLN A 428 6.49 22.87 -3.73
C GLN A 428 5.97 23.84 -2.65
N LYS A 429 4.67 24.16 -2.68
CA LYS A 429 4.03 25.04 -1.70
C LYS A 429 3.82 24.34 -0.35
N TYR A 430 3.57 23.03 -0.36
CA TYR A 430 3.23 22.23 0.82
C TYR A 430 4.12 20.98 0.97
N PRO A 431 5.47 21.11 0.98
CA PRO A 431 6.36 19.95 0.92
C PRO A 431 6.25 19.03 2.14
N GLN A 432 5.78 19.55 3.28
CA GLN A 432 5.62 18.80 4.53
C GLN A 432 4.39 17.87 4.51
N ASP A 433 3.43 18.14 3.62
CA ASP A 433 2.19 17.36 3.50
C ASP A 433 2.35 16.15 2.56
N TYR A 434 3.51 16.01 1.91
CA TYR A 434 3.83 14.90 1.02
C TYR A 434 4.93 14.00 1.61
N PRO A 435 4.90 12.69 1.31
CA PRO A 435 5.96 11.77 1.72
C PRO A 435 7.34 12.21 1.24
N THR A 436 8.37 11.98 2.07
CA THR A 436 9.75 12.39 1.79
C THR A 436 10.41 11.64 0.62
N ASP A 437 9.82 10.52 0.20
CA ASP A 437 10.22 9.72 -0.95
C ASP A 437 9.54 10.16 -2.26
N VAL A 438 8.64 11.15 -2.23
CA VAL A 438 8.16 11.83 -3.44
C VAL A 438 9.27 12.77 -3.92
N PRO A 439 9.85 12.57 -5.12
CA PRO A 439 10.89 13.45 -5.63
C PRO A 439 10.31 14.86 -5.80
N THR A 440 10.70 15.78 -4.91
CA THR A 440 10.35 17.18 -5.06
C THR A 440 11.09 17.74 -6.27
N PRO A 441 10.44 18.49 -7.18
CA PRO A 441 11.17 19.20 -8.22
C PRO A 441 12.19 20.13 -7.54
N PRO A 442 13.41 20.24 -8.07
CA PRO A 442 14.43 21.09 -7.47
C PRO A 442 13.88 22.50 -7.32
N SER A 443 14.06 23.09 -6.13
CA SER A 443 13.57 24.44 -5.85
C SER A 443 14.14 25.44 -6.87
N PRO A 444 13.36 26.39 -7.41
CA PRO A 444 13.84 27.36 -8.40
C PRO A 444 15.04 28.13 -7.84
N SER A 445 16.17 28.04 -8.53
CA SER A 445 17.42 28.70 -8.14
C SER A 445 17.41 30.15 -8.62
N HIS A 446 17.91 31.07 -7.79
CA HIS A 446 18.18 32.45 -8.23
C HIS A 446 19.63 32.55 -8.69
N VAL A 447 19.84 32.95 -9.94
CA VAL A 447 21.15 33.26 -10.54
C VAL A 447 21.29 34.77 -10.59
N VAL A 448 22.38 35.33 -10.06
CA VAL A 448 22.51 36.79 -9.91
C VAL A 448 23.68 37.35 -10.71
N ILE A 449 23.42 38.33 -11.57
CA ILE A 449 24.44 39.10 -12.31
C ILE A 449 24.48 40.52 -11.75
N ALA A 450 25.63 40.95 -11.23
CA ALA A 450 25.84 42.31 -10.75
C ALA A 450 26.62 43.14 -11.78
N TYR A 451 26.11 44.33 -12.09
CA TYR A 451 26.59 45.21 -13.15
C TYR A 451 26.71 46.66 -12.64
N ASP A 452 27.70 47.42 -13.13
CA ASP A 452 27.89 48.84 -12.77
C ASP A 452 27.05 49.76 -13.67
N ALA A 453 25.99 50.34 -13.11
CA ALA A 453 25.02 51.16 -13.85
C ALA A 453 25.43 52.64 -13.99
N THR A 454 26.60 53.06 -13.46
CA THR A 454 27.01 54.48 -13.48
C THR A 454 27.62 54.96 -14.79
N LYS A 455 28.10 54.04 -15.63
CA LYS A 455 28.70 54.38 -16.92
C LYS A 455 27.63 54.24 -18.00
N GLU A 456 27.51 55.24 -18.87
CA GLU A 456 26.81 55.07 -20.15
C GLU A 456 27.57 54.00 -20.95
N ARG A 457 26.95 52.84 -21.11
CA ARG A 457 27.45 51.78 -21.98
C ARG A 457 26.38 51.45 -23.01
N THR A 458 26.82 50.93 -24.14
CA THR A 458 25.95 50.49 -25.22
C THR A 458 25.17 49.25 -24.80
N GLU A 459 23.85 49.30 -24.98
CA GLU A 459 22.87 48.19 -24.87
C GLU A 459 23.41 46.82 -25.27
N HIS A 460 24.22 46.79 -26.34
CA HIS A 460 24.86 45.59 -26.88
C HIS A 460 25.70 44.79 -25.86
N GLU A 461 26.43 45.45 -24.95
CA GLU A 461 27.35 44.75 -24.04
C GLU A 461 26.63 43.97 -22.93
N LEU A 462 25.52 44.52 -22.43
CA LEU A 462 24.71 43.90 -21.38
C LEU A 462 23.96 42.68 -21.96
N ASN A 463 23.36 42.85 -23.14
CA ASN A 463 22.65 41.78 -23.84
C ASN A 463 23.59 40.61 -24.20
N LEU A 464 24.80 40.90 -24.67
CA LEU A 464 25.84 39.88 -24.91
C LEU A 464 26.19 39.07 -23.65
N THR A 465 26.26 39.74 -22.50
CA THR A 465 26.61 39.11 -21.22
C THR A 465 25.50 38.19 -20.75
N ILE A 466 24.26 38.65 -20.79
CA ILE A 466 23.08 37.87 -20.38
C ILE A 466 22.88 36.68 -21.33
N ASN A 467 22.95 36.90 -22.65
CA ASN A 467 22.77 35.84 -23.64
C ASN A 467 23.86 34.76 -23.52
N ARG A 468 25.11 35.10 -23.19
CA ARG A 468 26.15 34.09 -22.96
C ARG A 468 25.99 33.31 -21.66
N VAL A 469 25.40 33.91 -20.61
CA VAL A 469 25.04 33.18 -19.39
C VAL A 469 23.87 32.23 -19.66
N ARG A 470 22.88 32.68 -20.46
CA ARG A 470 21.73 31.88 -20.92
C ARG A 470 22.16 30.67 -21.75
N LEU A 471 22.96 30.90 -22.80
CA LEU A 471 23.37 29.86 -23.76
C LEU A 471 24.35 28.81 -23.21
N ARG A 472 24.90 29.01 -22.01
CA ARG A 472 25.95 28.13 -21.47
C ARG A 472 25.42 26.81 -20.91
N GLY A 473 24.14 26.76 -20.54
CA GLY A 473 23.42 25.56 -20.06
C GLY A 473 23.89 25.00 -18.71
N ASP A 474 25.11 25.32 -18.26
CA ASP A 474 25.68 24.96 -16.95
C ASP A 474 25.34 25.98 -15.84
N ILE A 475 24.82 27.16 -16.20
CA ILE A 475 24.57 28.27 -15.27
C ILE A 475 23.08 28.52 -15.00
N LEU A 476 22.22 28.54 -16.03
CA LEU A 476 20.77 28.81 -15.91
C LEU A 476 19.99 27.61 -16.46
N ARG A 477 19.09 27.05 -15.66
CA ARG A 477 18.22 25.90 -16.03
C ARG A 477 16.77 26.35 -16.20
N THR A 478 15.98 25.55 -16.89
CA THR A 478 14.52 25.75 -17.01
C THR A 478 13.88 25.80 -15.61
N GLY A 479 13.16 26.87 -15.30
CA GLY A 479 12.57 27.17 -13.99
C GLY A 479 13.40 28.09 -13.08
N ASP A 480 14.66 28.37 -13.39
CA ASP A 480 15.49 29.32 -12.64
C ASP A 480 15.08 30.78 -12.90
N THR A 481 15.39 31.67 -11.95
CA THR A 481 15.20 33.12 -12.09
C THR A 481 16.56 33.82 -12.18
N LEU A 482 16.82 34.51 -13.29
CA LEU A 482 17.98 35.35 -13.50
C LEU A 482 17.70 36.77 -13.00
N VAL A 483 18.44 37.22 -11.99
CA VAL A 483 18.32 38.57 -11.42
C VAL A 483 19.52 39.42 -11.86
N VAL A 484 19.27 40.50 -12.59
CA VAL A 484 20.27 41.48 -13.00
C VAL A 484 20.24 42.66 -12.01
N PHE A 485 21.32 42.86 -11.26
CA PHE A 485 21.49 43.99 -10.36
C PHE A 485 22.35 45.08 -10.98
N GLY A 486 21.77 46.27 -11.17
CA GLY A 486 22.53 47.48 -11.48
C GLY A 486 22.99 48.18 -10.20
N VAL A 487 24.29 48.45 -10.05
CA VAL A 487 24.84 49.22 -8.92
C VAL A 487 25.16 50.64 -9.38
N LEU A 488 24.51 51.63 -8.79
CA LEU A 488 24.71 53.04 -9.10
C LEU A 488 25.60 53.70 -8.04
N HIS A 489 26.90 53.84 -8.31
CA HIS A 489 27.90 54.49 -7.45
C HIS A 489 27.89 56.04 -7.48
N ARG A 490 27.37 56.66 -8.55
CA ARG A 490 27.37 58.11 -8.80
C ARG A 490 26.06 58.55 -9.46
N VAL A 491 25.60 59.75 -9.12
CA VAL A 491 24.38 60.38 -9.62
C VAL A 491 24.70 61.80 -10.07
N THR A 492 24.06 62.23 -11.15
CA THR A 492 24.22 63.58 -11.69
C THR A 492 23.40 64.55 -10.85
N HIS A 493 24.04 65.51 -10.19
CA HIS A 493 23.34 66.55 -9.43
C HIS A 493 22.57 67.48 -10.37
N PRO A 494 21.43 68.08 -9.97
CA PRO A 494 20.68 69.06 -10.78
C PRO A 494 21.50 70.27 -11.28
N MET A 495 22.68 70.50 -10.70
CA MET A 495 23.63 71.54 -11.12
C MET A 495 24.74 71.03 -12.05
N GLY A 496 24.62 69.82 -12.60
CA GLY A 496 25.50 69.28 -13.64
C GLY A 496 26.80 68.60 -13.17
N TYR A 497 27.06 68.48 -11.86
CA TYR A 497 28.24 67.79 -11.34
C TYR A 497 27.92 66.37 -10.83
N GLN A 498 28.92 65.47 -10.84
CA GLN A 498 28.77 64.07 -10.39
C GLN A 498 28.93 63.95 -8.87
N ALA A 499 27.88 63.51 -8.17
CA ALA A 499 27.89 63.27 -6.72
C ALA A 499 27.90 61.76 -6.39
N LYS A 500 28.41 61.37 -5.21
CA LYS A 500 28.32 59.99 -4.73
C LYS A 500 26.87 59.66 -4.37
N ALA A 501 26.38 58.53 -4.85
CA ALA A 501 25.05 58.00 -4.51
C ALA A 501 25.04 57.45 -3.07
N CYS A 502 24.89 58.33 -2.08
CA CYS A 502 24.84 57.96 -0.67
C CYS A 502 23.81 58.84 0.07
N PRO A 503 22.87 58.27 0.84
CA PRO A 503 21.87 59.04 1.61
C PRO A 503 22.50 60.03 2.60
N ASP A 504 23.68 59.70 3.11
CA ASP A 504 24.39 60.47 4.14
C ASP A 504 25.32 61.57 3.59
N ALA A 505 25.39 61.76 2.27
CA ALA A 505 26.25 62.77 1.66
C ALA A 505 25.58 64.16 1.69
N PHE A 506 26.17 65.10 2.43
CA PHE A 506 25.76 66.51 2.41
C PHE A 506 25.74 67.06 0.98
N GLY A 507 24.54 67.38 0.48
CA GLY A 507 24.36 68.20 -0.73
C GLY A 507 23.56 67.58 -1.89
N ALA A 508 23.10 66.32 -1.83
CA ALA A 508 22.25 65.76 -2.89
C ALA A 508 20.77 65.70 -2.47
N SER A 509 19.87 66.28 -3.28
CA SER A 509 18.41 66.14 -3.10
C SER A 509 18.00 64.68 -3.28
N ILE A 510 17.35 64.08 -2.28
CA ILE A 510 16.82 62.69 -2.35
C ILE A 510 15.95 62.50 -3.60
N ARG A 511 15.14 63.51 -3.97
CA ARG A 511 14.30 63.48 -5.18
C ARG A 511 15.10 63.36 -6.47
N ALA A 512 16.25 64.04 -6.58
CA ALA A 512 17.10 63.95 -7.77
C ALA A 512 17.77 62.58 -7.92
N MET A 513 18.02 61.89 -6.80
CA MET A 513 18.52 60.51 -6.82
C MET A 513 17.44 59.52 -7.22
N GLU A 514 16.22 59.69 -6.72
CA GLU A 514 15.06 58.86 -7.09
C GLU A 514 14.73 58.99 -8.59
N GLU A 515 14.74 60.22 -9.12
CA GLU A 515 14.47 60.51 -10.53
C GLU A 515 15.54 59.91 -11.47
N GLU A 516 16.82 60.01 -11.10
CA GLU A 516 17.92 59.40 -11.88
C GLU A 516 17.88 57.87 -11.82
N VAL A 517 17.51 57.27 -10.68
CA VAL A 517 17.31 55.81 -10.55
C VAL A 517 16.16 55.35 -11.43
N LEU A 518 15.00 56.02 -11.38
CA LEU A 518 13.84 55.69 -12.21
C LEU A 518 14.17 55.79 -13.70
N LYS A 519 14.85 56.86 -14.11
CA LYS A 519 15.28 57.05 -15.50
C LYS A 519 16.21 55.93 -15.98
N LYS A 520 17.13 55.46 -15.12
CA LYS A 520 17.99 54.31 -15.42
C LYS A 520 17.20 53.00 -15.43
N VAL A 521 16.27 52.77 -14.51
CA VAL A 521 15.41 51.57 -14.52
C VAL A 521 14.66 51.46 -15.84
N ASP A 522 13.99 52.53 -16.28
CA ASP A 522 13.20 52.49 -17.51
C ASP A 522 14.08 52.31 -18.77
N SER A 523 15.27 52.91 -18.80
CA SER A 523 16.25 52.68 -19.86
C SER A 523 16.73 51.22 -19.90
N PHE A 524 17.08 50.62 -18.76
CA PHE A 524 17.51 49.22 -18.70
C PHE A 524 16.38 48.22 -18.97
N SER A 525 15.17 48.50 -18.48
CA SER A 525 13.98 47.70 -18.81
C SER A 525 13.73 47.68 -20.32
N SER A 526 13.84 48.83 -20.98
CA SER A 526 13.66 48.92 -22.43
C SER A 526 14.72 48.12 -23.20
N MET A 527 15.99 48.17 -22.76
CA MET A 527 17.11 47.44 -23.38
C MET A 527 17.02 45.91 -23.22
N LEU A 528 16.33 45.42 -22.18
CA LEU A 528 16.27 43.99 -21.81
C LEU A 528 14.99 43.29 -22.23
N LEU A 529 14.02 44.00 -22.83
CA LEU A 529 12.73 43.45 -23.26
C LEU A 529 12.87 42.19 -24.12
N GLN A 530 13.65 42.27 -25.20
CA GLN A 530 13.85 41.12 -26.10
C GLN A 530 14.51 39.93 -25.39
N THR A 531 15.46 40.20 -24.49
CA THR A 531 16.15 39.14 -23.74
C THR A 531 15.23 38.49 -22.70
N ALA A 532 14.27 39.25 -22.15
CA ALA A 532 13.26 38.73 -21.23
C ALA A 532 12.27 37.80 -21.94
N GLU A 533 11.81 38.17 -23.14
CA GLU A 533 10.95 37.32 -23.98
C GLU A 533 11.65 35.98 -24.30
N GLU A 534 12.92 36.05 -24.73
CA GLU A 534 13.71 34.84 -25.00
C GLU A 534 13.94 33.97 -23.74
N CYS A 535 14.01 34.56 -22.54
CA CYS A 535 14.08 33.79 -21.29
C CYS A 535 12.75 33.09 -20.96
N GLU A 536 11.62 33.76 -21.20
CA GLU A 536 10.28 33.21 -20.94
C GLU A 536 9.95 32.04 -21.87
N ASP A 537 10.31 32.15 -23.16
CA ASP A 537 10.16 31.06 -24.15
C ASP A 537 10.97 29.81 -23.77
N GLU A 538 12.13 29.99 -23.13
CA GLU A 538 13.00 28.91 -22.63
C GLU A 538 12.59 28.42 -21.21
N GLY A 539 11.56 29.00 -20.61
CA GLY A 539 11.00 28.61 -19.31
C GLY A 539 11.77 29.13 -18.09
N SER A 540 12.55 30.20 -18.23
CA SER A 540 13.27 30.92 -17.15
C SER A 540 12.69 32.34 -16.97
N ARG A 541 12.89 32.97 -15.81
CA ARG A 541 12.41 34.35 -15.54
C ARG A 541 13.55 35.34 -15.43
N LEU A 542 13.40 36.54 -16.00
CA LEU A 542 14.38 37.64 -15.87
C LEU A 542 13.83 38.76 -14.99
N LEU A 543 14.56 39.12 -13.93
CA LEU A 543 14.22 40.24 -13.03
C LEU A 543 15.33 41.29 -13.05
N LEU A 544 14.95 42.56 -13.10
CA LEU A 544 15.87 43.71 -13.03
C LEU A 544 15.68 44.46 -11.71
N GLU A 545 16.77 44.67 -10.97
CA GLU A 545 16.81 45.50 -9.76
C GLU A 545 17.96 46.52 -9.83
N LEU A 546 17.72 47.77 -9.46
CA LEU A 546 18.73 48.84 -9.40
C LEU A 546 18.94 49.30 -7.96
N LEU A 547 20.19 49.30 -7.51
CA LEU A 547 20.58 49.62 -6.13
C LEU A 547 21.57 50.77 -6.09
N LEU A 548 21.34 51.71 -5.16
CA LEU A 548 22.23 52.84 -4.90
C LEU A 548 23.43 52.40 -4.04
N GLY A 549 24.64 52.55 -4.56
CA GLY A 549 25.91 52.43 -3.83
C GLY A 549 26.10 51.12 -3.02
N ARG A 550 26.56 51.25 -1.76
CA ARG A 550 26.98 50.13 -0.88
C ARG A 550 25.82 49.28 -0.32
N SER A 551 24.57 49.58 -0.69
CA SER A 551 23.36 48.87 -0.27
C SER A 551 23.28 47.43 -0.76
N PHE A 552 24.06 47.10 -1.81
CA PHE A 552 24.14 45.81 -2.47
C PHE A 552 24.40 44.61 -1.51
N CYS A 553 25.32 44.74 -0.54
CA CYS A 553 25.61 43.63 0.39
C CYS A 553 24.44 43.29 1.31
N ARG A 554 23.58 44.26 1.64
CA ARG A 554 22.46 44.06 2.58
C ARG A 554 21.30 43.29 1.95
N ARG A 555 21.08 43.46 0.64
CA ARG A 555 19.97 42.85 -0.09
C ARG A 555 20.22 41.38 -0.49
N LEU A 556 21.48 40.96 -0.59
CA LEU A 556 21.86 39.61 -0.98
C LEU A 556 21.90 38.59 0.18
N LEU A 557 21.84 39.05 1.44
CA LEU A 557 21.88 38.21 2.64
C LEU A 557 20.64 37.28 2.85
N PRO A 558 19.40 37.65 2.46
CA PRO A 558 18.22 36.80 2.66
C PRO A 558 17.97 35.73 1.59
N VAL A 559 18.66 35.78 0.44
CA VAL A 559 18.33 34.93 -0.71
C VAL A 559 19.21 33.67 -0.70
N LYS A 560 18.62 32.48 -0.58
CA LYS A 560 19.32 31.20 -0.79
C LYS A 560 19.73 31.11 -2.27
N GLN A 561 20.93 31.56 -2.64
CA GLN A 561 21.40 31.67 -4.03
C GLN A 561 22.45 30.59 -4.39
N LEU A 562 22.39 30.11 -5.63
CA LEU A 562 23.30 29.10 -6.19
C LEU A 562 24.60 29.72 -6.78
N GLY A 563 24.61 31.01 -7.13
CA GLY A 563 25.82 31.70 -7.60
C GLY A 563 25.66 33.20 -7.94
N LEU A 564 26.64 34.00 -7.54
CA LEU A 564 26.75 35.44 -7.81
C LEU A 564 27.85 35.71 -8.85
N TYR A 565 27.51 36.42 -9.91
CA TYR A 565 28.40 36.74 -11.03
C TYR A 565 28.67 38.25 -11.09
N PHE A 566 29.92 38.65 -10.92
CA PHE A 566 30.32 40.06 -11.04
C PHE A 566 30.75 40.39 -12.47
N ASP A 567 30.24 41.51 -12.99
CA ASP A 567 30.74 42.12 -14.22
C ASP A 567 32.22 42.53 -14.07
N ARG A 568 32.94 42.53 -15.20
CA ARG A 568 34.38 42.80 -15.32
C ARG A 568 34.84 44.14 -14.72
N HIS A 569 33.92 45.09 -14.53
CA HIS A 569 34.21 46.43 -14.01
C HIS A 569 33.93 46.61 -12.51
N LEU A 570 33.33 45.64 -11.83
CA LEU A 570 33.19 45.62 -10.36
C LEU A 570 34.46 45.08 -9.66
N ARG A 571 35.56 44.85 -10.41
CA ARG A 571 36.84 44.33 -9.91
C ARG A 571 37.44 45.11 -8.73
N ARG A 572 37.24 46.44 -8.67
CA ARG A 572 37.80 47.28 -7.61
C ARG A 572 37.16 47.04 -6.24
N ASP A 573 35.88 46.66 -6.22
CA ASP A 573 35.12 46.39 -4.99
C ASP A 573 34.95 44.89 -4.73
N LEU A 574 35.47 44.03 -5.62
CA LEU A 574 35.38 42.57 -5.53
C LEU A 574 35.90 42.02 -4.19
N GLN A 575 37.00 42.56 -3.67
CA GLN A 575 37.58 42.13 -2.39
C GLN A 575 36.71 42.54 -1.18
N PHE A 576 35.98 43.66 -1.29
CA PHE A 576 34.97 44.08 -0.32
C PHE A 576 33.73 43.17 -0.33
N TYR A 577 33.30 42.68 -1.49
CA TYR A 577 32.17 41.76 -1.60
C TYR A 577 32.52 40.31 -1.22
N LEU A 578 33.69 39.82 -1.61
CA LEU A 578 34.18 38.48 -1.27
C LEU A 578 34.32 38.26 0.23
N THR A 579 34.58 39.30 1.03
CA THR A 579 34.69 39.19 2.49
C THR A 579 33.34 39.15 3.22
N ARG A 580 32.24 39.50 2.55
CA ARG A 580 30.92 39.69 3.19
C ARG A 580 29.80 38.80 2.64
N ILE A 581 30.01 38.13 1.51
CA ILE A 581 29.00 37.25 0.87
C ILE A 581 29.45 35.79 0.98
N PRO A 582 28.67 34.90 1.64
CA PRO A 582 29.07 33.51 1.89
C PRO A 582 28.82 32.53 0.72
N SER A 583 28.41 32.99 -0.47
CA SER A 583 27.97 32.14 -1.60
C SER A 583 29.05 31.85 -2.65
N LYS A 584 28.75 30.99 -3.64
CA LYS A 584 29.58 30.79 -4.86
C LYS A 584 29.71 32.12 -5.60
N VAL A 585 30.93 32.56 -5.86
CA VAL A 585 31.22 33.82 -6.58
C VAL A 585 32.04 33.52 -7.83
N ALA A 586 31.63 34.08 -8.95
CA ALA A 586 32.37 34.04 -10.21
C ALA A 586 32.51 35.45 -10.80
N LEU A 587 33.57 35.65 -11.58
CA LEU A 587 33.89 36.91 -12.25
C LEU A 587 33.83 36.71 -13.75
N ILE A 588 33.18 37.63 -14.45
CA ILE A 588 33.19 37.68 -15.91
C ILE A 588 34.47 38.42 -16.33
N GLN A 589 35.34 37.74 -17.09
CA GLN A 589 36.59 38.31 -17.60
C GLN A 589 36.36 39.24 -18.80
N ASP A 590 37.40 39.97 -19.21
CA ASP A 590 37.33 40.88 -20.37
C ASP A 590 37.08 40.11 -21.69
N SER A 591 37.47 38.84 -21.74
CA SER A 591 37.16 37.89 -22.82
C SER A 591 35.72 37.34 -22.78
N LEU A 592 34.92 37.78 -21.81
CA LEU A 592 33.59 37.25 -21.46
C LEU A 592 33.62 35.78 -20.95
N ALA A 593 34.80 35.26 -20.60
CA ALA A 593 34.93 33.97 -19.93
C ALA A 593 34.56 34.08 -18.44
N VAL A 594 33.88 33.07 -17.90
CA VAL A 594 33.51 33.01 -16.48
C VAL A 594 34.63 32.33 -15.70
N GLN A 595 35.24 33.06 -14.76
CA GLN A 595 36.21 32.53 -13.81
C GLN A 595 35.53 32.32 -12.45
N VAL A 596 35.47 31.08 -11.97
CA VAL A 596 34.97 30.78 -10.63
C VAL A 596 36.02 31.17 -9.58
N LEU A 597 35.66 32.06 -8.66
CA LEU A 597 36.57 32.56 -7.61
C LEU A 597 36.40 31.83 -6.27
N ARG A 598 35.20 31.29 -5.97
CA ARG A 598 34.90 30.56 -4.73
C ARG A 598 33.84 29.48 -4.94
N THR A 599 34.01 28.30 -4.33
CA THR A 599 33.15 27.11 -4.55
C THR A 599 32.32 26.63 -3.34
N HIS A 600 32.58 27.04 -2.08
CA HIS A 600 31.85 26.57 -0.87
C HIS A 600 31.57 27.67 0.19
N ALA A 601 30.49 27.50 0.97
CA ALA A 601 30.01 28.42 2.03
C ALA A 601 30.58 28.07 3.44
N ILE A 602 30.85 29.09 4.27
CA ILE A 602 31.30 28.95 5.67
C ILE A 602 30.12 29.22 6.62
N SER A 603 30.09 28.47 7.73
CA SER A 603 29.13 28.53 8.82
C SER A 603 29.06 29.91 9.52
N GLU A 604 27.84 30.18 10.01
CA GLU A 604 27.23 31.41 10.52
C GLU A 604 28.08 32.33 11.42
N THR A 605 27.96 33.64 11.16
CA THR A 605 28.15 34.69 12.18
C THR A 605 26.91 35.59 12.24
N VAL A 606 26.41 35.77 13.46
CA VAL A 606 25.25 36.57 13.88
C VAL A 606 25.48 38.06 13.59
N ILE A 607 24.53 38.72 12.92
CA ILE A 607 24.44 40.20 12.87
C ILE A 607 22.99 40.63 13.04
N THR A 608 22.80 41.57 13.97
CA THR A 608 21.58 42.19 14.48
C THR A 608 20.81 43.05 13.48
N GLU A 609 19.48 43.07 13.66
CA GLU A 609 18.49 43.84 12.88
C GLU A 609 18.72 45.36 12.90
N ASN A 610 18.41 46.05 11.78
CA ASN A 610 17.75 47.36 11.78
C ASN A 610 17.31 47.88 10.39
N LYS A 611 16.05 48.38 10.37
CA LYS A 611 15.27 49.30 9.49
C LYS A 611 15.33 49.20 7.94
N LEU A 612 14.12 49.11 7.37
CA LEU A 612 13.77 49.13 5.93
C LEU A 612 14.23 50.41 5.20
N PHE A 613 14.67 50.22 3.95
CA PHE A 613 14.80 51.27 2.94
C PHE A 613 14.17 50.83 1.60
N TYR A 614 13.65 51.81 0.86
CA TYR A 614 12.88 51.68 -0.37
C TYR A 614 13.71 51.11 -1.53
N SER A 615 13.17 50.16 -2.29
CA SER A 615 13.79 49.59 -3.51
C SER A 615 12.70 49.28 -4.53
N PRO A 616 12.68 49.93 -5.70
CA PRO A 616 11.76 49.57 -6.77
C PRO A 616 12.27 48.30 -7.48
N ALA A 617 11.46 47.24 -7.49
CA ALA A 617 11.64 46.09 -8.36
C ALA A 617 10.57 46.16 -9.45
N LYS A 618 10.95 46.08 -10.72
CA LYS A 618 10.02 46.19 -11.85
C LYS A 618 10.12 44.92 -12.69
N PRO A 619 9.07 44.09 -12.78
CA PRO A 619 9.00 43.06 -13.81
C PRO A 619 9.01 43.75 -15.19
N VAL A 620 9.75 43.19 -16.14
CA VAL A 620 9.77 43.69 -17.51
C VAL A 620 8.53 43.10 -18.21
N SER A 621 7.44 43.85 -18.27
CA SER A 621 6.16 43.38 -18.83
C SER A 621 5.55 44.41 -19.80
N GLN A 622 4.89 43.92 -20.86
CA GLN A 622 4.30 44.72 -21.95
C GLN A 622 3.21 45.70 -21.50
N SER A 623 3.14 46.86 -22.17
CA SER A 623 1.96 47.72 -22.23
C SER A 623 0.98 47.20 -23.28
N THR A 624 -0.25 46.86 -22.88
CA THR A 624 -1.37 46.62 -23.79
C THR A 624 -1.87 47.95 -24.37
N SER A 625 -2.08 47.97 -25.69
CA SER A 625 -2.58 49.10 -26.49
C SER A 625 -3.97 49.59 -26.07
N GLU A 626 -4.17 50.89 -26.27
CA GLU A 626 -5.38 51.69 -26.08
C GLU A 626 -6.59 51.20 -26.90
N ASP A 627 -7.80 51.39 -26.34
CA ASP A 627 -8.84 52.21 -26.99
C ASP A 627 -9.91 52.66 -25.94
N SER A 628 -9.98 53.99 -25.74
CA SER A 628 -11.10 54.94 -25.46
C SER A 628 -12.37 54.47 -24.71
N GLU A 629 -13.07 55.21 -23.84
CA GLU A 629 -13.19 56.66 -23.58
C GLU A 629 -14.08 56.92 -22.31
N HIS A 630 -13.86 58.08 -21.67
CA HIS A 630 -14.74 58.88 -20.75
C HIS A 630 -15.16 58.36 -19.35
N ASN A 631 -14.64 58.89 -18.23
CA ASN A 631 -14.99 60.13 -17.46
C ASN A 631 -16.41 60.02 -16.81
N GLU A 632 -16.68 60.09 -15.50
CA GLU A 632 -16.30 60.96 -14.36
C GLU A 632 -16.58 60.20 -13.02
N GLN A 633 -15.70 60.15 -12.01
CA GLN A 633 -15.42 61.11 -10.92
C GLN A 633 -16.19 60.85 -9.60
N SER A 634 -15.41 60.62 -8.51
CA SER A 634 -15.68 60.88 -7.07
C SER A 634 -16.74 60.01 -6.35
N VAL A 635 -16.67 59.59 -5.08
CA VAL A 635 -15.93 60.00 -3.86
C VAL A 635 -16.24 58.95 -2.74
N ILE A 636 -15.26 58.67 -1.87
CA ILE A 636 -15.31 58.44 -0.39
C ILE A 636 -16.51 57.60 0.15
N THR A 637 -16.38 56.51 0.93
CA THR A 637 -16.04 56.49 2.37
C THR A 637 -16.08 55.06 2.96
N CYS A 638 -15.45 54.95 4.13
CA CYS A 638 -15.32 53.87 5.10
C CYS A 638 -16.61 53.24 5.69
N ARG A 639 -16.41 51.99 6.17
CA ARG A 639 -16.93 51.32 7.39
C ARG A 639 -18.36 50.73 7.47
N SER A 640 -18.35 49.55 8.09
CA SER A 640 -19.28 48.96 9.10
C SER A 640 -20.51 48.14 8.69
N TYR A 641 -20.46 46.88 9.15
CA TYR A 641 -21.45 46.08 9.89
C TYR A 641 -22.87 45.81 9.34
N SER A 642 -23.07 44.51 9.11
CA SER A 642 -24.15 43.62 9.58
C SER A 642 -25.59 43.70 9.06
N LEU A 643 -26.02 42.50 8.63
CA LEU A 643 -27.29 41.79 8.90
C LEU A 643 -28.61 42.33 8.33
N ILE A 644 -29.36 41.39 7.71
CA ILE A 644 -30.80 41.05 7.85
C ILE A 644 -31.20 40.29 6.57
N SER A 645 -31.39 38.96 6.69
CA SER A 645 -32.65 38.22 6.84
C SER A 645 -33.16 37.71 5.48
N SER A 646 -33.22 36.39 5.30
CA SER A 646 -34.36 35.51 5.59
C SER A 646 -35.28 35.37 4.39
N GLN A 647 -35.43 34.15 3.87
CA GLN A 647 -36.76 33.55 3.67
C GLN A 647 -36.64 32.05 3.39
N GLU A 648 -37.39 31.32 4.20
CA GLU A 648 -37.68 29.89 4.11
C GLU A 648 -38.50 29.57 2.85
N ILE A 649 -38.52 28.29 2.45
CA ILE A 649 -39.71 27.55 2.02
C ILE A 649 -39.47 26.06 2.27
N SER A 650 -40.57 25.37 2.48
CA SER A 650 -40.84 24.24 3.35
C SER A 650 -40.95 22.88 2.64
N ASP A 651 -41.10 21.86 3.48
CA ASP A 651 -42.04 20.73 3.36
C ASP A 651 -41.60 19.30 2.91
N THR A 652 -41.56 18.45 3.95
CA THR A 652 -42.36 17.23 4.20
C THR A 652 -42.07 15.87 3.54
N SER A 653 -41.60 14.95 4.40
CA SER A 653 -42.18 13.64 4.82
C SER A 653 -42.56 12.53 3.83
N ARG A 654 -42.13 11.29 4.15
CA ARG A 654 -42.92 10.03 4.36
C ARG A 654 -41.96 8.81 4.34
N THR A 655 -41.68 8.10 5.43
CA THR A 655 -42.40 7.01 6.17
C THR A 655 -42.34 5.60 5.55
N SER A 656 -41.85 4.67 6.39
CA SER A 656 -42.22 3.23 6.61
C SER A 656 -41.89 2.21 5.49
N SER A 657 -41.67 0.91 5.72
CA SER A 657 -42.10 -0.05 6.75
C SER A 657 -41.31 -1.38 6.65
N ALA A 658 -41.41 -2.19 7.72
CA ALA A 658 -40.78 -3.47 8.01
C ALA A 658 -41.37 -4.69 7.28
N TYR A 659 -40.63 -5.82 7.26
CA TYR A 659 -41.18 -7.19 7.18
C TYR A 659 -40.31 -8.22 7.94
N ARG A 660 -40.93 -9.38 8.21
CA ARG A 660 -40.84 -10.26 9.38
C ARG A 660 -39.94 -11.49 9.24
N SER A 661 -39.31 -11.83 10.36
CA SER A 661 -39.09 -13.15 11.02
C SER A 661 -39.12 -14.49 10.26
N GLY A 662 -38.14 -15.35 10.61
CA GLY A 662 -38.39 -16.75 10.95
C GLY A 662 -37.13 -17.61 10.96
N GLU A 663 -36.72 -18.15 12.13
CA GLU A 663 -35.89 -19.36 12.28
C GLU A 663 -35.96 -19.81 13.77
N HIS A 664 -36.58 -20.96 14.06
CA HIS A 664 -36.01 -22.31 14.18
C HIS A 664 -35.08 -22.50 15.40
N SER A 665 -35.59 -23.23 16.40
CA SER A 665 -34.86 -23.68 17.57
C SER A 665 -34.09 -24.97 17.29
N PHE A 666 -32.84 -25.08 17.73
CA PHE A 666 -32.21 -26.36 17.99
C PHE A 666 -31.39 -26.29 19.29
N SER A 667 -31.75 -27.19 20.22
CA SER A 667 -31.13 -27.44 21.52
C SER A 667 -30.04 -28.50 21.38
N TRP A 668 -28.97 -28.38 22.17
CA TRP A 668 -28.06 -29.49 22.47
C TRP A 668 -27.88 -29.63 23.98
N ASP A 669 -28.52 -30.67 24.53
CA ASP A 669 -28.24 -31.23 25.85
C ASP A 669 -26.96 -32.07 25.81
N PHE A 670 -26.10 -31.93 26.81
CA PHE A 670 -25.09 -32.92 27.15
C PHE A 670 -25.31 -33.41 28.59
N GLY A 671 -25.75 -34.66 28.70
CA GLY A 671 -25.92 -35.38 29.96
C GLY A 671 -24.60 -35.92 30.51
N SER A 672 -24.47 -35.83 31.84
CA SER A 672 -23.39 -36.42 32.62
C SER A 672 -23.56 -37.94 32.76
N SER A 673 -22.46 -38.69 32.88
CA SER A 673 -22.38 -39.76 33.88
C SER A 673 -20.94 -40.21 34.16
N SER A 674 -20.72 -40.55 35.42
CA SER A 674 -19.48 -40.94 36.07
C SER A 674 -19.25 -42.47 36.11
N LYS A 675 -17.95 -42.84 36.03
CA LYS A 675 -17.19 -43.91 36.71
C LYS A 675 -17.87 -45.26 37.07
N ASN A 676 -17.20 -46.38 36.73
CA ASN A 676 -16.51 -47.25 37.72
C ASN A 676 -15.83 -48.49 37.09
N GLU A 677 -14.55 -48.73 37.45
CA GLU A 677 -13.97 -49.95 38.10
C GLU A 677 -13.67 -51.16 37.16
N LYS A 678 -12.64 -52.01 37.31
CA LYS A 678 -11.51 -52.22 38.24
C LYS A 678 -10.55 -53.29 37.64
N SER A 679 -9.31 -53.28 38.14
CA SER A 679 -8.41 -54.41 38.52
C SER A 679 -7.61 -55.27 37.51
N GLY A 680 -6.28 -55.27 37.76
CA GLY A 680 -5.38 -56.44 37.82
C GLY A 680 -4.49 -56.69 36.58
N LEU A 681 -3.28 -57.26 36.64
CA LEU A 681 -2.19 -57.46 37.62
C LEU A 681 -1.12 -58.33 36.88
N TYR A 682 0.17 -58.17 37.23
CA TYR A 682 1.36 -59.00 36.85
C TYR A 682 1.91 -58.92 35.40
N ALA A 683 3.20 -59.12 35.08
CA ALA A 683 4.50 -59.01 35.77
C ALA A 683 5.65 -59.30 34.78
N ARG A 684 6.80 -58.61 35.00
CA ARG A 684 8.21 -59.04 34.94
C ARG A 684 8.90 -59.60 33.67
N GLY A 685 10.10 -59.04 33.43
CA GLY A 685 11.34 -59.73 33.01
C GLY A 685 12.17 -58.90 32.01
N GLU A 686 13.15 -58.07 32.42
CA GLU A 686 14.59 -58.38 32.68
C GLU A 686 15.34 -58.90 31.42
N ASN A 687 16.56 -58.49 31.02
CA ASN A 687 17.65 -57.77 31.71
C ASN A 687 18.84 -57.41 30.77
N LYS A 688 19.69 -56.47 31.25
CA LYS A 688 21.17 -56.34 31.13
C LYS A 688 21.89 -55.51 30.03
N HIS A 689 22.34 -54.32 30.48
CA HIS A 689 23.72 -53.80 30.62
C HIS A 689 24.76 -53.89 29.48
N PHE A 690 25.40 -52.73 29.14
CA PHE A 690 26.83 -52.45 29.44
C PHE A 690 27.16 -50.94 29.30
N ALA A 691 28.17 -50.49 30.04
CA ALA A 691 28.58 -49.10 30.25
C ALA A 691 29.76 -48.64 29.35
N SER A 692 29.73 -47.35 28.96
CA SER A 692 30.79 -46.29 28.74
C SER A 692 32.24 -46.67 28.32
N PRO A 693 33.00 -45.83 27.54
CA PRO A 693 33.35 -44.44 27.92
C PRO A 693 33.69 -43.36 26.84
N GLN A 694 33.49 -42.10 27.24
CA GLN A 694 34.31 -40.86 27.08
C GLN A 694 34.80 -40.29 25.71
N LEU A 695 34.45 -38.99 25.54
CA LEU A 695 35.25 -37.82 25.08
C LEU A 695 35.93 -37.83 23.70
N VAL A 696 35.39 -37.00 22.78
CA VAL A 696 36.19 -36.07 21.96
C VAL A 696 35.48 -34.72 21.88
N GLN A 697 36.05 -33.71 22.53
CA GLN A 697 35.76 -32.30 22.28
C GLN A 697 36.08 -31.96 20.81
N LYS A 698 35.12 -31.45 20.05
CA LYS A 698 35.40 -30.65 18.86
C LYS A 698 34.83 -29.24 19.07
N GLN A 699 35.76 -28.34 19.39
CA GLN A 699 35.59 -26.89 19.41
C GLN A 699 34.85 -26.43 18.14
N ARG A 700 33.59 -26.00 18.28
CA ARG A 700 32.97 -25.13 17.27
C ARG A 700 33.49 -23.72 17.52
N LYS A 701 34.42 -23.31 16.68
CA LYS A 701 34.88 -21.91 16.56
C LYS A 701 33.66 -21.02 16.30
N ASN A 702 33.44 -20.08 17.23
CA ASN A 702 32.62 -18.90 17.03
C ASN A 702 33.21 -18.09 15.85
N VAL A 703 32.57 -18.17 14.70
CA VAL A 703 32.77 -17.19 13.63
C VAL A 703 31.81 -16.04 13.93
N PHE A 704 32.39 -14.90 14.29
CA PHE A 704 31.73 -13.61 14.48
C PHE A 704 30.68 -13.35 13.39
N ARG A 705 29.40 -13.41 13.75
CA ARG A 705 28.31 -12.80 12.99
C ARG A 705 28.23 -11.34 13.40
N GLN A 706 28.55 -10.44 12.48
CA GLN A 706 28.28 -9.01 12.63
C GLN A 706 26.78 -8.80 12.89
N LYS A 707 26.45 -8.20 14.04
CA LYS A 707 25.12 -7.68 14.35
C LYS A 707 24.81 -6.54 13.38
N SER A 708 23.81 -6.70 12.50
CA SER A 708 23.19 -5.55 11.85
C SER A 708 22.27 -4.86 12.86
N SER A 709 22.71 -3.74 13.41
CA SER A 709 21.89 -2.74 14.08
C SER A 709 20.86 -2.19 13.07
N VAL A 710 19.55 -2.13 13.33
CA VAL A 710 18.88 -1.30 14.33
C VAL A 710 17.52 -1.95 14.68
N ALA A 711 17.30 -2.34 15.94
CA ALA A 711 15.96 -2.67 16.43
C ALA A 711 15.11 -1.39 16.55
N PRO A 712 13.82 -1.40 16.21
CA PRO A 712 12.97 -0.22 16.28
C PRO A 712 12.89 0.30 17.70
N ILE A 713 12.97 1.62 17.82
CA ILE A 713 12.96 2.32 19.09
C ILE A 713 11.51 2.39 19.57
N LEU A 714 11.21 1.73 20.69
CA LEU A 714 9.93 1.79 21.38
C LEU A 714 9.75 3.14 22.09
N CYS A 715 10.85 3.68 22.61
CA CYS A 715 10.87 4.96 23.32
C CYS A 715 12.20 5.66 23.07
N VAL A 716 12.15 6.86 22.51
CA VAL A 716 13.32 7.69 22.16
C VAL A 716 13.99 8.19 23.43
N ALA A 717 13.23 8.69 24.40
CA ALA A 717 13.78 9.27 25.62
C ALA A 717 14.63 8.29 26.46
N CYS A 718 14.23 7.02 26.58
CA CYS A 718 15.04 6.01 27.29
C CYS A 718 15.81 5.04 26.37
N GLY A 719 15.73 5.24 25.05
CA GLY A 719 16.40 4.40 24.06
C GLY A 719 15.94 2.93 24.05
N MET A 720 14.80 2.62 24.67
CA MET A 720 14.26 1.27 24.71
C MET A 720 13.92 0.81 23.30
N LYS A 721 14.27 -0.44 23.01
CA LYS A 721 14.04 -1.10 21.73
C LYS A 721 13.21 -2.33 21.99
N THR A 722 12.35 -2.67 21.03
CA THR A 722 11.65 -3.95 21.02
C THR A 722 12.13 -4.73 19.81
N GLU A 723 12.64 -5.95 20.02
CA GLU A 723 12.94 -6.85 18.91
C GLU A 723 11.61 -7.31 18.28
N LEU A 724 11.33 -6.88 17.04
CA LEU A 724 10.15 -7.31 16.28
C LEU A 724 10.27 -8.74 15.71
N TYR A 725 11.36 -9.44 15.98
CA TYR A 725 11.62 -10.77 15.43
C TYR A 725 11.30 -11.84 16.46
N MET A 726 10.13 -12.45 16.35
CA MET A 726 9.86 -13.71 17.02
C MET A 726 10.68 -14.81 16.32
N LYS A 727 11.64 -15.42 17.04
CA LYS A 727 11.99 -16.82 16.79
C LYS A 727 10.80 -17.64 17.26
N ASP A 728 10.29 -18.58 16.47
CA ASP A 728 9.37 -19.57 17.05
C ASP A 728 10.09 -20.34 18.16
N PRO A 729 9.43 -20.64 19.30
CA PRO A 729 7.98 -20.55 19.54
C PRO A 729 7.55 -19.40 20.46
N MET A 730 6.27 -19.00 20.37
CA MET A 730 5.48 -18.14 21.29
C MET A 730 5.48 -18.59 22.77
N LYS A 731 6.26 -19.63 23.11
CA LYS A 731 6.24 -20.34 24.39
C LYS A 731 7.57 -20.16 25.11
N PHE A 732 7.55 -19.38 26.19
CA PHE A 732 8.67 -19.26 27.11
C PHE A 732 8.64 -20.41 28.12
N SER A 733 9.81 -20.89 28.53
CA SER A 733 9.90 -21.78 29.68
C SER A 733 9.73 -20.99 30.98
N PHE A 734 9.13 -21.61 32.00
CA PHE A 734 8.99 -20.98 33.31
C PHE A 734 10.34 -20.54 33.88
N SER A 735 11.39 -21.34 33.67
CA SER A 735 12.75 -21.04 34.17
C SER A 735 13.34 -19.78 33.53
N GLU A 736 13.06 -19.54 32.24
CA GLU A 736 13.50 -18.31 31.57
C GLU A 736 12.82 -17.08 32.16
N ILE A 737 11.50 -17.12 32.38
CA ILE A 737 10.76 -16.01 32.98
C ILE A 737 11.20 -15.81 34.42
N GLN A 738 11.34 -16.88 35.19
CA GLN A 738 11.79 -16.84 36.59
C GLN A 738 13.18 -16.20 36.71
N GLN A 739 14.12 -16.55 35.81
CA GLN A 739 15.43 -15.90 35.77
C GLN A 739 15.31 -14.41 35.39
N ALA A 740 14.50 -14.10 34.37
CA ALA A 740 14.33 -12.75 33.87
C ALA A 740 13.70 -11.80 34.91
N THR A 741 12.80 -12.29 35.75
CA THR A 741 12.11 -11.50 36.79
C THR A 741 12.81 -11.52 38.15
N GLY A 742 13.97 -12.16 38.27
CA GLY A 742 14.68 -12.31 39.54
C GLY A 742 13.87 -13.11 40.56
N ASP A 743 13.38 -14.27 40.15
CA ASP A 743 12.50 -15.16 40.91
C ASP A 743 11.19 -14.49 41.37
N PHE A 744 10.59 -13.70 40.47
CA PHE A 744 9.38 -12.92 40.76
C PHE A 744 9.54 -12.03 42.02
N SER A 745 10.71 -11.41 42.16
CA SER A 745 11.04 -10.52 43.28
C SER A 745 10.01 -9.39 43.44
N LYS A 746 9.72 -9.02 44.69
CA LYS A 746 8.86 -7.88 45.03
C LYS A 746 9.40 -6.56 44.47
N GLU A 747 10.72 -6.45 44.28
CA GLU A 747 11.36 -5.25 43.69
C GLU A 747 11.01 -5.07 42.22
N ASN A 748 10.66 -6.16 41.53
CA ASN A 748 10.26 -6.15 40.12
C ASN A 748 8.73 -6.07 39.95
N LEU A 749 7.95 -5.99 41.03
CA LEU A 749 6.50 -5.92 40.93
C LEU A 749 6.06 -4.57 40.36
N LEU A 750 5.44 -4.59 39.18
CA LEU A 750 4.90 -3.42 38.48
C LEU A 750 3.47 -3.09 38.92
N GLY A 751 2.69 -4.10 39.29
CA GLY A 751 1.31 -3.91 39.74
C GLY A 751 0.64 -5.21 40.15
N GLU A 752 -0.38 -5.08 41.00
CA GLU A 752 -1.25 -6.17 41.44
C GLU A 752 -2.71 -5.76 41.20
N GLY A 753 -3.51 -6.66 40.62
CA GLY A 753 -4.93 -6.42 40.35
C GLY A 753 -5.77 -7.70 40.33
N GLY A 754 -7.04 -7.59 39.93
CA GLY A 754 -7.97 -8.73 39.81
C GLY A 754 -7.50 -9.81 38.84
N PHE A 755 -6.61 -9.45 37.91
CA PHE A 755 -6.04 -10.31 36.90
C PHE A 755 -4.67 -10.93 37.28
N GLY A 756 -4.19 -10.69 38.50
CA GLY A 756 -2.93 -11.27 39.01
C GLY A 756 -1.83 -10.23 39.26
N HIS A 757 -0.57 -10.67 39.21
CA HIS A 757 0.62 -9.86 39.48
C HIS A 757 1.40 -9.64 38.18
N VAL A 758 1.91 -8.43 37.96
CA VAL A 758 2.74 -8.10 36.80
C VAL A 758 4.15 -7.79 37.28
N TYR A 759 5.15 -8.48 36.75
CA TYR A 759 6.56 -8.31 37.10
C TYR A 759 7.36 -7.78 35.91
N LYS A 760 8.29 -6.88 36.18
CA LYS A 760 9.34 -6.45 35.24
C LYS A 760 10.38 -7.55 35.15
N GLY A 761 10.90 -7.79 33.95
CA GLY A 761 12.04 -8.68 33.76
C GLY A 761 12.91 -8.29 32.57
N GLU A 762 14.10 -8.86 32.52
CA GLU A 762 15.05 -8.72 31.41
C GLU A 762 15.45 -10.11 30.91
N LEU A 763 15.15 -10.40 29.64
CA LEU A 763 15.53 -11.66 29.00
C LEU A 763 17.05 -11.70 28.73
N LYS A 764 17.59 -12.89 28.45
CA LYS A 764 19.04 -13.11 28.24
C LYS A 764 19.63 -12.32 27.07
N ASP A 765 18.80 -11.89 26.13
CA ASP A 765 19.16 -11.07 24.98
C ASP A 765 19.10 -9.55 25.28
N GLY A 766 18.68 -9.16 26.48
CA GLY A 766 18.51 -7.77 26.91
C GLY A 766 17.11 -7.19 26.62
N GLN A 767 16.17 -8.00 26.12
CA GLN A 767 14.79 -7.55 25.90
C GLN A 767 14.08 -7.37 27.25
N MET A 768 13.61 -6.15 27.50
CA MET A 768 12.77 -5.84 28.66
C MET A 768 11.35 -6.38 28.46
N ILE A 769 10.82 -7.06 29.47
CA ILE A 769 9.51 -7.70 29.44
C ILE A 769 8.65 -7.34 30.65
N ALA A 770 7.33 -7.45 30.49
CA ALA A 770 6.37 -7.46 31.57
C ALA A 770 5.68 -8.85 31.64
N ALA A 771 5.94 -9.59 32.71
CA ALA A 771 5.38 -10.93 32.94
C ALA A 771 4.14 -10.84 33.83
N LYS A 772 2.95 -11.05 33.25
CA LYS A 772 1.66 -11.08 33.95
C LYS A 772 1.34 -12.50 34.41
N VAL A 773 1.51 -12.74 35.71
CA VAL A 773 1.25 -14.02 36.38
C VAL A 773 -0.18 -14.03 36.92
N ARG A 774 -1.02 -14.94 36.42
CA ARG A 774 -2.42 -15.07 36.83
C ARG A 774 -2.52 -15.77 38.20
N LYS A 775 -3.46 -15.35 39.05
CA LYS A 775 -3.76 -16.02 40.35
C LYS A 775 -4.49 -17.35 40.09
N GLU A 776 -4.07 -18.44 40.75
CA GLU A 776 -4.74 -19.75 40.66
C GLU A 776 -6.18 -19.68 41.23
N ALA A 777 -7.09 -20.50 40.67
CA ALA A 777 -8.44 -20.83 41.17
C ALA A 777 -9.70 -20.08 40.64
N SER A 778 -9.76 -19.72 39.34
CA SER A 778 -11.08 -19.55 38.70
C SER A 778 -11.12 -20.05 37.26
N THR A 779 -12.21 -20.72 36.87
CA THR A 779 -12.52 -21.08 35.46
C THR A 779 -12.57 -19.84 34.56
N GLN A 780 -12.90 -18.68 35.13
CA GLN A 780 -12.88 -17.39 34.47
C GLN A 780 -11.45 -16.97 34.05
N GLY A 781 -10.44 -17.14 34.91
CA GLY A 781 -9.06 -16.74 34.61
C GLY A 781 -8.41 -17.52 33.45
N PHE A 782 -8.82 -18.77 33.22
CA PHE A 782 -8.35 -19.55 32.08
C PHE A 782 -8.97 -19.08 30.76
N ALA A 783 -10.28 -18.78 30.75
CA ALA A 783 -10.96 -18.23 29.57
C ALA A 783 -10.39 -16.86 29.17
N GLU A 784 -10.06 -16.00 30.14
CA GLU A 784 -9.41 -14.71 29.90
C GLU A 784 -7.99 -14.89 29.32
N PHE A 785 -7.21 -15.84 29.86
CA PHE A 785 -5.89 -16.17 29.33
C PHE A 785 -5.96 -16.67 27.88
N GLN A 786 -6.86 -17.59 27.58
CA GLN A 786 -7.05 -18.10 26.22
C GLN A 786 -7.51 -17.01 25.26
N SER A 787 -8.45 -16.16 25.70
CA SER A 787 -8.93 -15.02 24.91
C SER A 787 -7.79 -14.05 24.60
N GLU A 788 -6.97 -13.73 25.59
CA GLU A 788 -5.86 -12.77 25.45
C GLU A 788 -4.74 -13.30 24.53
N VAL A 789 -4.35 -14.58 24.66
CA VAL A 789 -3.41 -15.23 23.72
C VAL A 789 -4.00 -15.25 22.30
N TYR A 790 -5.27 -15.61 22.17
CA TYR A 790 -5.91 -15.76 20.87
C TYR A 790 -6.11 -14.42 20.15
N VAL A 791 -6.57 -13.39 20.86
CA VAL A 791 -6.84 -12.04 20.31
C VAL A 791 -5.54 -11.31 19.96
N LEU A 792 -4.56 -11.30 20.86
CA LEU A 792 -3.33 -10.52 20.69
C LEU A 792 -2.35 -11.13 19.68
N ASN A 793 -2.52 -12.40 19.31
CA ASN A 793 -1.77 -12.97 18.19
C ASN A 793 -2.03 -12.20 16.87
N PHE A 794 -3.18 -11.52 16.75
CA PHE A 794 -3.60 -10.80 15.56
C PHE A 794 -3.60 -9.27 15.71
N ALA A 795 -3.32 -8.73 16.90
CA ALA A 795 -3.38 -7.30 17.18
C ALA A 795 -1.98 -6.68 17.35
N ARG A 796 -1.41 -6.15 16.27
CA ARG A 796 -0.08 -5.48 16.26
C ARG A 796 -0.20 -4.05 15.74
N HIS A 797 0.00 -3.07 16.62
CA HIS A 797 -0.08 -1.65 16.28
C HIS A 797 0.76 -0.81 17.25
N LYS A 798 1.29 0.33 16.80
CA LYS A 798 2.14 1.23 17.63
C LYS A 798 1.46 1.82 18.88
N ASN A 799 0.14 1.71 18.96
CA ASN A 799 -0.67 2.14 20.11
C ASN A 799 -1.34 0.94 20.82
N ILE A 800 -0.78 -0.27 20.69
CA ILE A 800 -1.21 -1.49 21.37
C ILE A 800 0.03 -2.19 21.93
N VAL A 801 -0.04 -2.64 23.19
CA VAL A 801 1.05 -3.35 23.86
C VAL A 801 1.19 -4.75 23.25
N MET A 802 2.39 -5.07 22.74
CA MET A 802 2.64 -6.35 22.08
C MET A 802 2.78 -7.51 23.08
N LEU A 803 2.06 -8.60 22.81
CA LEU A 803 2.29 -9.89 23.45
C LEU A 803 3.49 -10.59 22.79
N LEU A 804 4.56 -10.80 23.54
CA LEU A 804 5.78 -11.49 23.09
C LEU A 804 5.63 -13.01 23.14
N GLY A 805 4.82 -13.52 24.07
CA GLY A 805 4.54 -14.94 24.21
C GLY A 805 3.89 -15.30 25.54
N PHE A 806 3.87 -16.58 25.87
CA PHE A 806 3.24 -17.10 27.08
C PHE A 806 4.02 -18.28 27.67
N CYS A 807 3.74 -18.61 28.92
CA CYS A 807 4.22 -19.82 29.59
C CYS A 807 3.04 -20.52 30.27
N CYS A 808 2.91 -21.82 30.01
CA CYS A 808 1.98 -22.72 30.69
C CYS A 808 2.80 -23.79 31.43
N LYS A 809 2.82 -23.72 32.76
CA LYS A 809 3.44 -24.75 33.61
C LYS A 809 2.45 -25.13 34.71
N GLU A 810 1.95 -26.36 34.68
CA GLU A 810 0.95 -26.88 35.64
C GLU A 810 -0.29 -25.94 35.72
N ASN A 811 -0.51 -25.27 36.85
CA ASN A 811 -1.60 -24.32 37.07
C ASN A 811 -1.18 -22.84 36.91
N LEU A 812 0.09 -22.57 36.58
CA LEU A 812 0.62 -21.22 36.40
C LEU A 812 0.60 -20.82 34.93
N ASN A 813 -0.29 -19.89 34.61
CA ASN A 813 -0.39 -19.25 33.30
C ASN A 813 0.24 -17.85 33.36
N ILE A 814 1.26 -17.63 32.55
CA ILE A 814 2.01 -16.37 32.50
C ILE A 814 1.96 -15.82 31.08
N LEU A 815 1.57 -14.55 30.95
CA LEU A 815 1.64 -13.81 29.68
C LEU A 815 2.85 -12.89 29.71
N VAL A 816 3.62 -12.87 28.63
CA VAL A 816 4.85 -12.09 28.51
C VAL A 816 4.64 -10.99 27.47
N TYR A 817 4.62 -9.74 27.92
CA TYR A 817 4.48 -8.55 27.08
C TYR A 817 5.80 -7.81 26.93
N GLU A 818 5.88 -6.94 25.93
CA GLU A 818 6.88 -5.88 25.96
C GLU A 818 6.66 -4.95 27.15
N TYR A 819 7.75 -4.49 27.77
CA TYR A 819 7.68 -3.56 28.90
C TYR A 819 7.48 -2.12 28.41
N ILE A 820 6.46 -1.44 28.95
CA ILE A 820 6.18 -0.03 28.67
C ILE A 820 6.68 0.85 29.83
N CYS A 821 7.48 1.87 29.51
CA CYS A 821 8.40 2.48 30.47
C CYS A 821 7.85 3.62 31.34
N ASN A 822 6.69 4.21 31.02
CA ASN A 822 6.17 5.40 31.69
C ASN A 822 4.76 5.19 32.29
N LYS A 823 4.54 4.06 32.96
CA LYS A 823 3.32 3.75 33.73
C LYS A 823 2.01 3.91 32.93
N SER A 824 0.86 3.92 33.61
CA SER A 824 -0.46 4.07 32.99
C SER A 824 -0.91 5.53 32.94
N LEU A 825 -1.79 5.84 31.99
CA LEU A 825 -2.45 7.13 31.87
C LEU A 825 -3.21 7.51 33.15
N HIS A 826 -3.80 6.53 33.84
CA HIS A 826 -4.42 6.74 35.15
C HIS A 826 -3.45 7.37 36.17
N TRP A 827 -2.21 6.87 36.24
CA TRP A 827 -1.21 7.39 37.16
C TRP A 827 -0.85 8.84 36.81
N HIS A 828 -0.63 9.13 35.52
CA HIS A 828 -0.28 10.48 35.06
C HIS A 828 -1.44 11.48 35.13
N LEU A 829 -2.69 11.03 35.04
CA LEU A 829 -3.86 11.91 35.04
C LEU A 829 -4.30 12.29 36.45
N PHE A 830 -4.16 11.38 37.43
CA PHE A 830 -4.69 11.57 38.78
C PHE A 830 -3.61 11.80 39.85
N GLU A 831 -2.42 11.24 39.70
CA GLU A 831 -1.34 11.42 40.68
C GLU A 831 -0.39 12.56 40.27
N TYR A 832 -0.33 12.90 38.98
CA TYR A 832 0.50 13.97 38.40
C TYR A 832 -0.35 14.89 37.51
N VAL A 833 0.24 16.01 37.08
CA VAL A 833 -0.40 16.94 36.15
C VAL A 833 0.15 16.66 34.76
N LEU A 834 -0.66 15.99 33.93
CA LEU A 834 -0.37 15.83 32.51
C LEU A 834 -0.68 17.14 31.77
N GLU A 835 0.23 17.63 30.93
CA GLU A 835 0.00 18.87 30.16
C GLU A 835 -1.04 18.66 29.05
N TRP A 836 -1.65 19.75 28.58
CA TRP A 836 -2.72 19.67 27.57
C TRP A 836 -2.30 18.95 26.29
N HIS A 837 -1.15 19.31 25.72
CA HIS A 837 -0.64 18.68 24.50
C HIS A 837 -0.46 17.16 24.65
N GLN A 838 -0.03 16.68 25.83
CA GLN A 838 0.09 15.26 26.15
C GLN A 838 -1.28 14.58 26.31
N ARG A 839 -2.27 15.26 26.93
CA ARG A 839 -3.66 14.77 27.01
C ARG A 839 -4.27 14.60 25.62
N TYR A 840 -4.06 15.58 24.75
CA TYR A 840 -4.55 15.56 23.37
C TYR A 840 -3.87 14.45 22.54
N ALA A 841 -2.55 14.31 22.65
CA ALA A 841 -1.80 13.22 22.03
C ALA A 841 -2.25 11.84 22.53
N ALA A 842 -2.52 11.71 23.84
CA ALA A 842 -3.05 10.49 24.43
C ALA A 842 -4.43 10.13 23.86
N ALA A 843 -5.32 11.11 23.68
CA ALA A 843 -6.63 10.90 23.05
C ALA A 843 -6.49 10.40 21.60
N ILE A 844 -5.69 11.07 20.78
CA ILE A 844 -5.46 10.69 19.37
C ILE A 844 -4.84 9.30 19.27
N GLY A 845 -3.79 9.01 20.04
CA GLY A 845 -3.11 7.71 19.98
C GLY A 845 -4.00 6.56 20.45
N THR A 846 -4.78 6.79 21.51
CA THR A 846 -5.79 5.82 22.01
C THR A 846 -6.87 5.58 20.95
N ALA A 847 -7.37 6.63 20.29
CA ALA A 847 -8.33 6.52 19.21
C ALA A 847 -7.78 5.70 18.03
N LYS A 848 -6.52 5.92 17.64
CA LYS A 848 -5.84 5.13 16.60
C LYS A 848 -5.70 3.66 16.99
N GLY A 849 -5.36 3.36 18.25
CA GLY A 849 -5.31 1.99 18.75
C GLY A 849 -6.66 1.28 18.70
N LEU A 850 -7.73 1.98 19.11
CA LEU A 850 -9.10 1.44 19.07
C LEU A 850 -9.63 1.29 17.63
N ARG A 851 -9.35 2.25 16.74
CA ARG A 851 -9.68 2.14 15.32
C ARG A 851 -9.05 0.90 14.71
N PHE A 852 -7.79 0.64 15.01
CA PHE A 852 -7.12 -0.56 14.56
C PHE A 852 -7.86 -1.83 15.02
N LEU A 853 -8.26 -1.90 16.29
CA LEU A 853 -9.01 -3.04 16.83
C LEU A 853 -10.38 -3.22 16.18
N HIS A 854 -11.12 -2.14 15.93
CA HIS A 854 -12.50 -2.20 15.44
C HIS A 854 -12.59 -2.35 13.92
N GLU A 855 -11.66 -1.76 13.17
CA GLU A 855 -11.79 -1.55 11.73
C GLU A 855 -10.65 -2.18 10.91
N GLU A 856 -9.46 -2.40 11.49
CA GLU A 856 -8.26 -2.81 10.75
C GLU A 856 -7.72 -4.21 11.12
N CYS A 857 -8.25 -4.85 12.18
CA CYS A 857 -7.80 -6.16 12.65
C CYS A 857 -8.16 -7.32 11.69
N ARG A 858 -7.16 -8.15 11.34
CA ARG A 858 -7.26 -9.21 10.31
C ARG A 858 -8.33 -10.29 10.58
N GLY A 859 -8.60 -10.63 11.84
CA GLY A 859 -9.59 -11.64 12.20
C GLY A 859 -11.05 -11.13 12.24
N GLY A 860 -11.27 -9.81 12.12
CA GLY A 860 -12.55 -9.13 12.32
C GLY A 860 -12.48 -8.05 13.43
N PRO A 861 -13.58 -7.34 13.72
CA PRO A 861 -13.60 -6.36 14.80
C PRO A 861 -13.33 -7.00 16.17
N ILE A 862 -12.35 -6.49 16.91
CA ILE A 862 -12.01 -6.90 18.27
C ILE A 862 -12.63 -5.88 19.23
N ILE A 863 -13.52 -6.33 20.11
CA ILE A 863 -14.14 -5.50 21.14
C ILE A 863 -13.31 -5.67 22.42
N HIS A 864 -12.71 -4.60 22.91
CA HIS A 864 -11.80 -4.60 24.07
C HIS A 864 -12.55 -4.83 25.40
N ARG A 865 -13.72 -4.20 25.57
CA ARG A 865 -14.65 -4.37 26.71
C ARG A 865 -14.17 -3.88 28.10
N ASP A 866 -12.94 -3.43 28.24
CA ASP A 866 -12.40 -2.86 29.48
C ASP A 866 -11.53 -1.62 29.19
N MET A 867 -12.06 -0.71 28.39
CA MET A 867 -11.41 0.57 28.10
C MET A 867 -11.46 1.48 29.33
N ARG A 868 -10.29 1.81 29.88
CA ARG A 868 -10.11 2.70 31.04
C ARG A 868 -8.67 3.25 31.10
N PRO A 869 -8.41 4.39 31.77
CA PRO A 869 -7.07 4.96 31.84
C PRO A 869 -6.00 4.06 32.46
N SER A 870 -6.37 3.08 33.30
CA SER A 870 -5.40 2.12 33.87
C SER A 870 -4.83 1.14 32.83
N ASN A 871 -5.59 0.88 31.77
CA ASN A 871 -5.25 -0.07 30.70
C ASN A 871 -4.60 0.63 29.49
N ILE A 872 -4.35 1.94 29.59
CA ILE A 872 -3.60 2.72 28.61
C ILE A 872 -2.24 3.02 29.22
N LEU A 873 -1.18 2.37 28.73
CA LEU A 873 0.19 2.60 29.18
C LEU A 873 0.85 3.71 28.34
N LEU A 874 1.78 4.46 28.93
CA LEU A 874 2.51 5.52 28.23
C LEU A 874 3.99 5.16 28.12
N THR A 875 4.62 5.55 27.02
CA THR A 875 6.09 5.63 26.94
C THR A 875 6.58 6.94 27.55
N HIS A 876 7.90 7.11 27.76
CA HIS A 876 8.45 8.39 28.22
C HIS A 876 8.24 9.53 27.20
N ASP A 877 8.02 9.17 25.93
CA ASP A 877 7.62 10.12 24.88
C ASP A 877 6.09 10.40 24.87
N PHE A 878 5.37 9.97 25.92
CA PHE A 878 3.91 10.09 26.08
C PHE A 878 3.08 9.46 24.96
N VAL A 879 3.63 8.45 24.28
CA VAL A 879 2.88 7.66 23.30
C VAL A 879 1.96 6.68 24.04
N PRO A 880 0.63 6.70 23.82
CA PRO A 880 -0.30 5.80 24.49
C PRO A 880 -0.33 4.41 23.84
N MET A 881 -0.42 3.37 24.65
CA MET A 881 -0.48 1.97 24.24
C MET A 881 -1.58 1.23 25.00
N LEU A 882 -2.57 0.71 24.27
CA LEU A 882 -3.66 -0.10 24.81
C LEU A 882 -3.14 -1.46 25.29
N GLY A 883 -3.45 -1.82 26.52
CA GLY A 883 -3.10 -3.11 27.12
C GLY A 883 -4.29 -3.75 27.85
N ASP A 884 -4.06 -4.95 28.39
CA ASP A 884 -5.05 -5.78 29.10
C ASP A 884 -6.27 -6.21 28.26
N PHE A 885 -6.06 -7.28 27.49
CA PHE A 885 -7.06 -7.85 26.58
C PHE A 885 -7.77 -9.06 27.18
N GLY A 886 -7.75 -9.22 28.51
CA GLY A 886 -8.34 -10.38 29.20
C GLY A 886 -9.85 -10.55 28.94
N LEU A 887 -10.58 -9.46 28.70
CA LEU A 887 -12.01 -9.49 28.39
C LEU A 887 -12.33 -9.36 26.91
N ALA A 888 -11.30 -9.19 26.07
CA ALA A 888 -11.45 -8.88 24.65
C ALA A 888 -12.05 -10.06 23.88
N ARG A 889 -12.84 -9.75 22.84
CA ARG A 889 -13.52 -10.77 22.03
C ARG A 889 -13.71 -10.32 20.60
N TRP A 890 -13.66 -11.26 19.67
CA TRP A 890 -14.04 -11.05 18.27
C TRP A 890 -15.54 -10.85 18.13
N LYS A 891 -15.96 -9.92 17.26
CA LYS A 891 -17.33 -9.86 16.76
C LYS A 891 -17.55 -11.04 15.81
N THR A 892 -18.35 -12.03 16.23
CA THR A 892 -18.57 -13.28 15.47
C THR A 892 -19.78 -13.22 14.53
N THR A 893 -20.69 -12.27 14.70
CA THR A 893 -21.94 -12.07 13.94
C THR A 893 -22.33 -10.60 13.94
N ASP A 894 -23.15 -10.14 12.99
CA ASP A 894 -23.62 -8.74 12.96
C ASP A 894 -24.66 -8.40 14.03
N ASP A 895 -25.33 -9.41 14.58
CA ASP A 895 -26.29 -9.21 15.67
C ASP A 895 -25.64 -8.93 17.03
N PRO A 896 -26.23 -8.05 17.85
CA PRO A 896 -25.77 -7.78 19.21
C PRO A 896 -25.78 -9.06 20.05
N VAL A 897 -24.59 -9.49 20.46
CA VAL A 897 -24.43 -10.69 21.30
C VAL A 897 -24.76 -10.31 22.74
N GLN A 898 -25.80 -10.93 23.31
CA GLN A 898 -26.09 -10.82 24.74
C GLN A 898 -25.07 -11.64 25.53
N THR A 899 -24.35 -11.00 26.45
CA THR A 899 -23.30 -11.65 27.26
C THR A 899 -23.41 -11.28 28.73
N LYS A 900 -22.72 -12.04 29.58
CA LYS A 900 -22.50 -11.65 30.97
C LYS A 900 -21.86 -10.27 31.01
N ILE A 901 -22.42 -9.37 31.82
CA ILE A 901 -21.90 -8.01 32.03
C ILE A 901 -20.57 -8.13 32.77
N LEU A 902 -19.49 -7.71 32.10
CA LEU A 902 -18.11 -7.72 32.55
C LEU A 902 -17.46 -6.37 32.19
N GLY A 903 -16.54 -5.87 33.01
CA GLY A 903 -15.84 -4.60 32.80
C GLY A 903 -15.93 -3.68 34.03
N THR A 904 -15.33 -2.49 33.93
CA THR A 904 -15.23 -1.56 35.05
C THR A 904 -16.44 -0.60 35.14
N LEU A 905 -17.11 -0.55 36.30
CA LEU A 905 -18.23 0.39 36.55
C LEU A 905 -17.80 1.84 36.29
N GLY A 906 -18.69 2.62 35.65
CA GLY A 906 -18.45 4.00 35.22
C GLY A 906 -18.03 4.14 33.75
N TYR A 907 -17.49 3.08 33.13
CA TYR A 907 -17.14 3.05 31.70
C TYR A 907 -18.11 2.20 30.85
N LEU A 908 -19.01 1.45 31.49
CA LEU A 908 -19.97 0.59 30.82
C LEU A 908 -21.01 1.41 30.04
N ALA A 909 -21.18 1.09 28.75
CA ALA A 909 -22.22 1.68 27.93
C ALA A 909 -23.62 1.30 28.44
N PRO A 910 -24.63 2.20 28.34
CA PRO A 910 -25.97 1.95 28.87
C PRO A 910 -26.61 0.64 28.36
N GLU A 911 -26.52 0.36 27.06
CA GLU A 911 -27.07 -0.85 26.45
C GLU A 911 -26.39 -2.13 26.93
N TYR A 912 -25.10 -2.04 27.29
CA TYR A 912 -24.36 -3.16 27.83
C TYR A 912 -24.66 -3.37 29.32
N ALA A 913 -24.75 -2.29 30.10
CA ALA A 913 -25.09 -2.36 31.52
C ALA A 913 -26.54 -2.78 31.78
N GLU A 914 -27.48 -2.36 30.92
CA GLU A 914 -28.91 -2.66 31.08
C GLU A 914 -29.27 -4.04 30.51
N ASN A 915 -28.73 -4.39 29.34
CA ASN A 915 -29.20 -5.55 28.57
C ASN A 915 -28.12 -6.60 28.27
N GLY A 916 -26.85 -6.34 28.62
CA GLY A 916 -25.73 -7.23 28.30
C GLY A 916 -25.32 -7.22 26.81
N ILE A 917 -25.79 -6.23 26.04
CA ILE A 917 -25.50 -6.10 24.60
C ILE A 917 -24.06 -5.60 24.40
N VAL A 918 -23.24 -6.39 23.72
CA VAL A 918 -21.86 -6.03 23.38
C VAL A 918 -21.72 -5.72 21.89
N SER A 919 -21.04 -4.62 21.58
CA SER A 919 -20.68 -4.23 20.22
C SER A 919 -19.44 -3.33 20.23
N ILE A 920 -18.86 -3.02 19.07
CA ILE A 920 -17.77 -2.03 18.98
C ILE A 920 -18.18 -0.66 19.57
N ARG A 921 -19.48 -0.33 19.56
CA ARG A 921 -20.02 0.92 20.12
C ARG A 921 -19.88 0.99 21.64
N THR A 922 -19.72 -0.13 22.34
CA THR A 922 -19.52 -0.13 23.79
C THR A 922 -18.13 0.42 24.15
N ASP A 923 -17.11 0.09 23.36
CA ASP A 923 -15.76 0.64 23.52
C ASP A 923 -15.71 2.14 23.15
N VAL A 924 -16.48 2.56 22.12
CA VAL A 924 -16.61 3.98 21.74
C VAL A 924 -17.17 4.79 22.91
N TYR A 925 -18.19 4.29 23.62
CA TYR A 925 -18.74 4.95 24.80
C TYR A 925 -17.70 5.10 25.91
N ALA A 926 -16.98 4.01 26.23
CA ALA A 926 -15.93 4.02 27.23
C ALA A 926 -14.81 5.00 26.86
N PHE A 927 -14.44 5.09 25.58
CA PHE A 927 -13.51 6.09 25.06
C PHE A 927 -14.03 7.53 25.26
N GLY A 928 -15.32 7.78 25.02
CA GLY A 928 -15.96 9.06 25.32
C GLY A 928 -15.82 9.48 26.77
N ILE A 929 -15.99 8.55 27.72
CA ILE A 929 -15.75 8.79 29.15
C ILE A 929 -14.28 9.14 29.41
N ILE A 930 -13.33 8.46 28.77
CA ILE A 930 -11.89 8.76 28.89
C ILE A 930 -11.59 10.18 28.38
N LEU A 931 -12.21 10.63 27.29
CA LEU A 931 -12.07 12.01 26.81
C LEU A 931 -12.56 13.03 27.85
N LEU A 932 -13.69 12.78 28.51
CA LEU A 932 -14.18 13.63 29.60
C LEU A 932 -13.19 13.71 30.76
N GLN A 933 -12.54 12.59 31.10
CA GLN A 933 -11.52 12.55 32.14
C GLN A 933 -10.23 13.27 31.73
N LEU A 934 -9.81 13.15 30.46
CA LEU A 934 -8.66 13.88 29.94
C LEU A 934 -8.88 15.39 30.01
N MET A 935 -10.07 15.89 29.69
CA MET A 935 -10.37 17.32 29.80
C MET A 935 -10.44 17.79 31.26
N SER A 936 -11.18 17.05 32.11
CA SER A 936 -11.55 17.51 33.46
C SER A 936 -10.62 17.11 34.58
N GLY A 937 -9.77 16.10 34.38
CA GLY A 937 -8.97 15.50 35.44
C GLY A 937 -9.80 14.80 36.53
N ARG A 938 -11.12 14.64 36.35
CA ARG A 938 -12.03 14.03 37.33
C ARG A 938 -12.07 12.51 37.22
N LYS A 939 -12.23 11.83 38.37
CA LYS A 939 -12.49 10.38 38.41
C LYS A 939 -13.97 10.10 38.12
N VAL A 940 -14.28 8.94 37.55
CA VAL A 940 -15.67 8.51 37.26
C VAL A 940 -16.50 8.27 38.52
N VAL A 941 -15.86 7.97 39.65
CA VAL A 941 -16.49 7.85 40.96
C VAL A 941 -15.62 8.59 41.96
N ASP A 942 -16.16 9.64 42.58
CA ASP A 942 -15.48 10.39 43.63
C ASP A 942 -15.97 9.90 44.99
N MET A 943 -15.12 9.19 45.74
CA MET A 943 -15.48 8.59 47.03
C MET A 943 -15.44 9.60 48.19
N ASN A 944 -15.14 10.88 47.91
CA ASN A 944 -14.84 11.90 48.91
C ASN A 944 -15.85 13.07 48.97
N GLY A 945 -17.00 13.00 48.26
CA GLY A 945 -18.00 14.08 48.23
C GLY A 945 -19.32 13.74 48.92
N GLU A 946 -19.88 14.68 49.69
CA GLU A 946 -21.13 14.56 50.47
C GLU A 946 -22.43 14.77 49.65
N GLU A 947 -22.36 14.92 48.31
CA GLU A 947 -23.53 15.17 47.45
C GLU A 947 -23.94 13.93 46.60
N PRO A 948 -25.23 13.81 46.21
CA PRO A 948 -25.72 12.69 45.41
C PRO A 948 -24.92 12.57 44.10
N GLN A 949 -24.25 11.42 43.94
CA GLN A 949 -23.24 11.17 42.93
C GLN A 949 -23.81 11.24 41.50
N GLN A 950 -23.71 12.43 40.88
CA GLN A 950 -23.97 12.61 39.45
C GLN A 950 -22.84 11.95 38.64
N SER A 951 -23.18 11.14 37.64
CA SER A 951 -22.16 10.52 36.78
C SER A 951 -21.37 11.58 35.99
N LEU A 952 -20.10 11.30 35.67
CA LEU A 952 -19.24 12.23 34.92
C LEU A 952 -19.88 12.70 33.61
N ARG A 953 -20.60 11.80 32.93
CA ARG A 953 -21.42 12.13 31.76
C ARG A 953 -22.49 13.17 32.10
N GLN A 954 -23.34 12.88 33.09
CA GLN A 954 -24.45 13.77 33.47
C GLN A 954 -23.97 15.16 33.88
N TRP A 955 -22.77 15.27 34.47
CA TRP A 955 -22.14 16.54 34.81
C TRP A 955 -21.64 17.30 33.57
N ALA A 956 -20.96 16.62 32.64
CA ALA A 956 -20.33 17.26 31.48
C ALA A 956 -21.31 17.61 30.35
N GLU A 957 -22.33 16.78 30.12
CA GLU A 957 -23.32 16.92 29.03
C GLU A 957 -23.94 18.34 28.95
N PRO A 958 -24.50 18.92 30.02
CA PRO A 958 -25.08 20.27 29.95
C PRO A 958 -24.05 21.39 29.72
N LEU A 959 -22.80 21.19 30.12
CA LEU A 959 -21.71 22.14 29.90
C LEU A 959 -21.26 22.14 28.44
N ILE A 960 -21.18 20.97 27.81
CA ILE A 960 -20.85 20.84 26.39
C ILE A 960 -21.97 21.43 25.52
N GLU A 961 -23.24 21.14 25.84
CA GLU A 961 -24.40 21.66 25.09
C GLU A 961 -24.50 23.19 25.15
N LYS A 962 -24.15 23.80 26.29
CA LYS A 962 -24.11 25.26 26.46
C LYS A 962 -22.80 25.90 25.95
N LEU A 963 -21.87 25.10 25.41
CA LEU A 963 -20.52 25.52 25.02
C LEU A 963 -19.73 26.20 26.17
N ALA A 964 -20.05 25.88 27.42
CA ALA A 964 -19.33 26.33 28.61
C ALA A 964 -18.06 25.47 28.83
N LEU A 965 -17.24 25.32 27.78
CA LEU A 965 -16.14 24.34 27.77
C LEU A 965 -15.02 24.65 28.75
N HIS A 966 -14.84 25.93 29.11
CA HIS A 966 -13.87 26.36 30.12
C HIS A 966 -14.17 25.77 31.51
N GLU A 967 -15.42 25.41 31.81
CA GLU A 967 -15.82 24.76 33.06
C GLU A 967 -15.52 23.26 33.07
N LEU A 968 -15.23 22.66 31.91
CA LEU A 968 -14.84 21.25 31.78
C LEU A 968 -13.36 21.02 32.04
N ILE A 969 -12.55 22.08 32.04
CA ILE A 969 -11.09 21.97 32.12
C ILE A 969 -10.65 21.65 33.55
N ASP A 970 -9.69 20.74 33.66
CA ASP A 970 -8.97 20.45 34.89
C ASP A 970 -8.35 21.74 35.46
N PRO A 971 -8.73 22.18 36.67
CA PRO A 971 -8.20 23.40 37.27
C PRO A 971 -6.68 23.42 37.39
N ARG A 972 -6.03 22.25 37.39
CA ARG A 972 -4.58 22.10 37.53
C ARG A 972 -3.78 22.48 36.27
N ILE A 973 -4.42 22.59 35.10
CA ILE A 973 -3.74 23.01 33.84
C ILE A 973 -3.98 24.49 33.48
N GLU A 974 -4.67 25.25 34.34
CA GLU A 974 -4.93 26.69 34.20
C GLU A 974 -5.39 27.07 32.77
N ASN A 975 -4.77 28.09 32.16
CA ASN A 975 -5.03 28.55 30.78
C ASN A 975 -4.10 27.89 29.73
N SER A 976 -3.44 26.79 30.06
CA SER A 976 -2.47 26.11 29.19
C SER A 976 -3.16 25.05 28.32
N TYR A 977 -4.16 25.45 27.54
CA TYR A 977 -4.88 24.57 26.62
C TYR A 977 -5.26 25.30 25.33
N ASP A 978 -5.30 24.57 24.22
CA ASP A 978 -5.80 25.10 22.96
C ASP A 978 -7.34 25.02 22.93
N THR A 979 -7.98 26.16 22.69
CA THR A 979 -9.45 26.26 22.74
C THR A 979 -10.12 25.46 21.61
N TYR A 980 -9.48 25.36 20.45
CA TYR A 980 -9.99 24.60 19.31
C TYR A 980 -9.84 23.09 19.57
N GLU A 981 -8.70 22.65 20.07
CA GLU A 981 -8.49 21.26 20.49
C GLU A 981 -9.49 20.85 21.60
N LEU A 982 -9.74 21.73 22.57
CA LEU A 982 -10.74 21.52 23.61
C LEU A 982 -12.14 21.36 23.01
N TYR A 983 -12.52 22.24 22.08
CA TYR A 983 -13.80 22.13 21.36
C TYR A 983 -13.94 20.80 20.62
N LEU A 984 -12.89 20.37 19.89
CA LEU A 984 -12.90 19.11 19.17
C LEU A 984 -13.00 17.91 20.12
N MET A 985 -12.25 17.91 21.22
CA MET A 985 -12.29 16.85 22.23
C MET A 985 -13.65 16.77 22.92
N ALA A 986 -14.23 17.92 23.30
CA ALA A 986 -15.54 18.00 23.94
C ALA A 986 -16.66 17.55 23.00
N LYS A 987 -16.66 18.00 21.75
CA LYS A 987 -17.61 17.56 20.72
C LYS A 987 -17.52 16.06 20.48
N THR A 988 -16.30 15.53 20.37
CA THR A 988 -16.07 14.10 20.17
C THR A 988 -16.55 13.29 21.37
N ALA A 989 -16.25 13.74 22.59
CA ALA A 989 -16.71 13.11 23.82
C ALA A 989 -18.25 13.04 23.87
N TYR A 990 -18.92 14.15 23.59
CA TYR A 990 -20.39 14.23 23.55
C TYR A 990 -21.00 13.23 22.56
N LEU A 991 -20.44 13.12 21.35
CA LEU A 991 -20.91 12.15 20.35
C LEU A 991 -20.64 10.69 20.78
N CYS A 992 -19.53 10.43 21.45
CA CYS A 992 -19.18 9.08 21.92
C CYS A 992 -20.06 8.61 23.09
N VAL A 993 -20.48 9.50 23.99
CA VAL A 993 -21.26 9.14 25.19
C VAL A 993 -22.79 9.12 24.98
N GLN A 994 -23.25 9.18 23.73
CA GLN A 994 -24.67 9.12 23.40
C GLN A 994 -25.33 7.84 23.92
N ARG A 995 -26.55 7.94 24.43
CA ARG A 995 -27.29 6.78 24.97
C ARG A 995 -27.63 5.77 23.88
N ASN A 996 -28.00 6.24 22.68
CA ASN A 996 -28.24 5.38 21.52
C ASN A 996 -26.90 4.96 20.89
N PRO A 997 -26.60 3.64 20.78
CA PRO A 997 -25.35 3.16 20.19
C PRO A 997 -25.16 3.57 18.73
N GLU A 998 -26.24 3.64 17.95
CA GLU A 998 -26.20 4.04 16.54
C GLU A 998 -25.91 5.53 16.34
N GLY A 999 -26.12 6.34 17.37
CA GLY A 999 -25.76 7.76 17.36
C GLY A 999 -24.27 8.02 17.64
N ARG A 1000 -23.49 6.98 17.99
CA ARG A 1000 -22.07 7.12 18.29
C ARG A 1000 -21.25 6.99 17.00
N PRO A 1001 -20.19 7.80 16.83
CA PRO A 1001 -19.31 7.71 15.67
C PRO A 1001 -18.51 6.40 15.65
N SER A 1002 -18.04 5.99 14.47
CA SER A 1002 -16.99 4.97 14.32
C SER A 1002 -15.66 5.49 14.84
N MET A 1003 -14.71 4.61 15.16
CA MET A 1003 -13.39 5.05 15.65
C MET A 1003 -12.58 5.74 14.54
N GLY A 1004 -12.85 5.42 13.27
CA GLY A 1004 -12.39 6.15 12.10
C GLY A 1004 -12.86 7.61 12.09
N GLU A 1005 -14.16 7.84 12.28
CA GLU A 1005 -14.73 9.19 12.40
C GLU A 1005 -14.19 9.93 13.64
N VAL A 1006 -14.07 9.26 14.78
CA VAL A 1006 -13.46 9.82 16.00
C VAL A 1006 -12.03 10.31 15.73
N THR A 1007 -11.24 9.53 14.99
CA THR A 1007 -9.86 9.91 14.64
C THR A 1007 -9.83 11.14 13.72
N LEU A 1008 -10.81 11.29 12.82
CA LEU A 1008 -10.95 12.49 11.98
C LEU A 1008 -11.38 13.71 12.81
N LEU A 1009 -12.34 13.55 13.71
CA LEU A 1009 -12.82 14.64 14.58
C LEU A 1009 -11.71 15.17 15.51
N LEU A 1010 -10.86 14.29 16.03
CA LEU A 1010 -9.70 14.66 16.85
C LEU A 1010 -8.45 15.05 16.04
N GLY A 1011 -8.40 14.77 14.73
CA GLY A 1011 -7.20 14.93 13.90
C GLY A 1011 -7.25 16.05 12.85
N SER A 1012 -8.38 16.74 12.72
CA SER A 1012 -8.59 17.73 11.64
C SER A 1012 -7.94 19.08 11.93
N ILE A 1013 -6.80 19.35 11.26
CA ILE A 1013 -6.60 20.61 10.53
C ILE A 1013 -6.82 20.26 9.04
N VAL A 1014 -8.08 20.23 8.59
CA VAL A 1014 -8.42 20.21 7.16
C VAL A 1014 -9.65 21.09 6.91
N THR A 1015 -9.41 22.13 6.13
CA THR A 1015 -10.28 22.90 5.23
C THR A 1015 -11.71 22.36 5.06
N LEU A 1016 -12.67 23.10 5.61
CA LEU A 1016 -14.11 22.93 5.37
C LEU A 1016 -14.45 23.11 3.87
N SER A 1017 -14.59 22.02 3.14
CA SER A 1017 -15.30 22.03 1.85
C SER A 1017 -16.25 20.86 1.60
N LYS A 1018 -16.36 19.88 2.50
CA LYS A 1018 -17.30 18.75 2.30
C LYS A 1018 -17.88 18.20 3.60
N ILE A 1019 -18.74 18.97 4.27
CA ILE A 1019 -19.83 18.41 5.10
C ILE A 1019 -21.05 19.33 4.95
N GLN A 1020 -21.72 19.23 3.80
CA GLN A 1020 -23.15 19.56 3.70
C GLN A 1020 -23.87 18.24 3.46
N GLY A 1021 -24.64 17.79 4.44
CA GLY A 1021 -25.40 16.55 4.32
C GLY A 1021 -25.69 15.84 5.63
N ILE A 1022 -26.03 16.56 6.70
CA ILE A 1022 -26.81 15.98 7.80
C ILE A 1022 -27.88 17.04 8.12
N LYS A 1023 -29.12 16.76 7.71
CA LYS A 1023 -30.33 17.43 8.18
C LYS A 1023 -30.84 16.70 9.41
#